data_AF-A0A453N224-F1
#
_entry.id   AF-A0A453N224-F1
#
_cell.length_a   1.000
_cell.length_b   1.000
_cell.length_c   1.000
_cell.angle_alpha   90.00
_cell.angle_beta   90.00
_cell.angle_gamma   90.00
#
_symmetry.space_group_name_H-M   'P 1'
#
loop_
_entity.id
_entity.type
_entity.pdbx_description
1 polymer ?
#
loop_
_entity_poly.entity_id
_entity_poly.type
_entity_poly.pdbx_seq_one_letter_code
_entity_poly.pdbx_strand_id
1 'polypeptide(L)'
;LDLLDAAFNEPSAEEIKAALKPRRALTENCSATYANSGNPCLDFFFQVVPDTPPERVRSLLAAAWAHDAPTALKLACNLRGVRGTGKSDKEGFYAAALWMHENHPRTLACNVAALAEFGYLKDFPELLFRLIHGADVRKVAKAGVEADKVRRKAKALAQQREGLRARLAGRKRARELAPEPAKATFGDFLSAALSKFGKGKPVEVETAPVAVQEPKPEAMEVDSKKTADKPRRVSKKVRKVAKLAVQSLETYYGDRAYRFLFDAVAEFFAALLASDLEQLAPKGKKRKIGLAAKWCPTPGSSFDRTTLLCEAIARRLFPRDSDPELAQLSDDHYTYQALRRLRREVLVPLRKVLELPEVYMSAQRWSELPYNRVASVAMRRYKFLFKKHDEVRFDKYLEDVEDGKAKISAGALLPHEIAAPAYRGEDDNVSELQWRRMVDDLRSKGSLRNCISVCDVSGSMNGTPMEVCVALGVLTSELSEEPWAGKVITFSSTPEIHLIKGKTLAKKMAFVKRMQWNMSTNFQAVFDQILRTAVNARLAPEKMIRTVFVYSDMEFNKASGHGGGGYYGYGSRRSSGSWDTDYNVICKKFRDAGYGDVVPQIIFWNLRDSKSTPVTSTQPGVAMVSGFSKNFLKIFLQNDGVVNPEAIMMQAIAGDEYQKLTVYD
;
A
#
# COMPACT_ATOMS: atom_id res chain seq x y z
N LEU A 1 15.48 -52.36 3.35
CA LEU A 1 16.67 -51.51 3.17
C LEU A 1 16.33 -50.53 2.06
N ASP A 2 15.89 -49.35 2.45
CA ASP A 2 16.09 -48.09 1.72
C ASP A 2 15.68 -46.96 2.68
N LEU A 3 16.49 -46.85 3.74
CA LEU A 3 16.69 -45.62 4.49
C LEU A 3 17.59 -44.75 3.61
N LEU A 4 17.03 -44.14 2.56
CA LEU A 4 17.67 -43.00 1.92
C LEU A 4 17.33 -41.80 2.78
N ASP A 5 18.22 -41.52 3.72
CA ASP A 5 18.22 -40.31 4.54
C ASP A 5 18.02 -39.10 3.63
N ALA A 6 16.91 -38.38 3.83
CA ALA A 6 16.67 -37.08 3.20
C ALA A 6 17.77 -36.06 3.54
N ALA A 7 18.62 -36.36 4.53
CA ALA A 7 19.79 -35.61 4.94
C ALA A 7 21.03 -35.79 4.03
N PHE A 8 21.04 -36.71 3.05
CA PHE A 8 22.24 -36.98 2.23
C PHE A 8 22.67 -35.79 1.35
N ASN A 9 21.76 -34.84 1.07
CA ASN A 9 22.02 -33.61 0.33
C ASN A 9 21.89 -32.34 1.21
N GLU A 10 21.79 -32.47 2.53
CA GLU A 10 21.81 -31.29 3.40
C GLU A 10 23.23 -30.69 3.41
N PRO A 11 23.37 -29.39 3.12
CA PRO A 11 24.67 -28.75 3.10
C PRO A 11 25.34 -28.89 4.46
N SER A 12 26.61 -29.27 4.45
CA SER A 12 27.41 -29.39 5.67
C SER A 12 27.44 -28.08 6.45
N ALA A 13 27.68 -28.14 7.76
CA ALA A 13 27.82 -26.94 8.59
C ALA A 13 28.89 -25.97 8.05
N GLU A 14 29.92 -26.48 7.38
CA GLU A 14 30.96 -25.69 6.72
C GLU A 14 30.45 -25.00 5.45
N GLU A 15 29.64 -25.69 4.63
CA GLU A 15 29.00 -25.10 3.44
C GLU A 15 27.97 -24.04 3.80
N ILE A 16 27.17 -24.28 4.85
CA ILE A 16 26.24 -23.28 5.41
C ILE A 16 27.03 -22.06 5.88
N LYS A 17 28.09 -22.24 6.67
CA LYS A 17 28.94 -21.15 7.15
C LYS A 17 29.64 -20.40 6.01
N ALA A 18 30.02 -21.09 4.93
CA ALA A 18 30.59 -20.47 3.73
C ALA A 18 29.54 -19.71 2.89
N ALA A 19 28.29 -20.15 2.88
CA ALA A 19 27.18 -19.45 2.23
C ALA A 19 26.77 -18.18 2.99
N LEU A 20 26.85 -18.22 4.32
CA LEU A 20 26.57 -17.12 5.25
C LEU A 20 27.70 -16.07 5.31
N LYS A 21 28.89 -16.33 4.76
CA LYS A 21 29.97 -15.35 4.80
C LYS A 21 29.62 -14.14 3.90
N PRO A 22 29.67 -12.89 4.41
CA PRO A 22 29.40 -11.69 3.61
C PRO A 22 30.24 -11.64 2.33
N ARG A 23 29.58 -11.65 1.17
CA ARG A 23 30.27 -11.64 -0.12
C ARG A 23 30.30 -10.22 -0.67
N ARG A 24 31.50 -9.72 -1.00
CA ARG A 24 31.65 -8.43 -1.68
C ARG A 24 31.02 -8.51 -3.06
N ALA A 25 30.25 -7.50 -3.41
CA ALA A 25 29.59 -7.33 -4.68
C ALA A 25 29.72 -5.88 -5.15
N LEU A 26 29.22 -5.62 -6.36
CA LEU A 26 29.08 -4.27 -6.89
C LEU A 26 27.59 -3.92 -6.97
N THR A 27 27.24 -2.67 -6.65
CA THR A 27 25.93 -2.11 -6.95
C THR A 27 25.70 -2.06 -8.47
N GLU A 28 24.46 -1.83 -8.92
CA GLU A 28 24.19 -1.56 -10.36
C GLU A 28 25.02 -0.39 -10.88
N ASN A 29 25.35 0.56 -9.99
CA ASN A 29 26.21 1.71 -10.25
C ASN A 29 27.70 1.46 -9.96
N CYS A 30 28.13 0.20 -9.89
CA CYS A 30 29.52 -0.23 -9.79
C CYS A 30 30.28 0.23 -8.53
N SER A 31 29.58 0.55 -7.43
CA SER A 31 30.21 0.79 -6.11
C SER A 31 30.33 -0.49 -5.31
N ALA A 32 31.34 -0.57 -4.44
CA ALA A 32 31.49 -1.69 -3.52
C ALA A 32 30.30 -1.78 -2.55
N THR A 33 29.76 -2.99 -2.40
CA THR A 33 28.67 -3.34 -1.49
C THR A 33 28.81 -4.81 -1.08
N TYR A 34 27.87 -5.34 -0.29
CA TYR A 34 27.75 -6.77 -0.04
C TYR A 34 26.53 -7.35 -0.76
N ALA A 35 26.63 -8.59 -1.25
CA ALA A 35 25.48 -9.33 -1.78
C ALA A 35 24.53 -9.81 -0.67
N ASN A 36 25.04 -9.97 0.55
CA ASN A 36 24.33 -10.43 1.73
C ASN A 36 24.97 -9.84 2.99
N SER A 37 24.17 -9.72 4.06
CA SER A 37 24.63 -9.24 5.37
C SER A 37 25.38 -10.31 6.17
N GLY A 38 25.20 -11.56 5.79
CA GLY A 38 25.65 -12.76 6.49
C GLY A 38 24.63 -13.37 7.45
N ASN A 39 23.46 -12.73 7.59
CA ASN A 39 22.31 -13.26 8.31
C ASN A 39 21.08 -13.28 7.36
N PRO A 40 20.59 -14.46 6.94
CA PRO A 40 19.48 -14.57 5.99
C PRO A 40 18.18 -13.94 6.49
N CYS A 41 17.94 -13.93 7.80
CA CYS A 41 16.79 -13.25 8.38
C CYS A 41 16.91 -11.72 8.19
N LEU A 42 18.10 -11.17 8.37
CA LEU A 42 18.36 -9.75 8.13
C LEU A 42 18.29 -9.42 6.64
N ASP A 43 18.75 -10.30 5.77
CA ASP A 43 18.63 -10.15 4.32
C ASP A 43 17.16 -10.11 3.90
N PHE A 44 16.31 -11.01 4.43
CA PHE A 44 14.87 -10.94 4.21
C PHE A 44 14.27 -9.63 4.77
N PHE A 45 14.67 -9.23 5.98
CA PHE A 45 14.20 -8.00 6.61
C PHE A 45 14.63 -6.74 5.86
N PHE A 46 15.77 -6.72 5.19
CA PHE A 46 16.26 -5.52 4.52
C PHE A 46 15.94 -5.50 3.02
N GLN A 47 16.07 -6.62 2.33
CA GLN A 47 15.94 -6.67 0.87
C GLN A 47 14.49 -6.73 0.39
N VAL A 48 13.56 -7.28 1.20
CA VAL A 48 12.14 -7.34 0.80
C VAL A 48 11.46 -5.99 0.96
N VAL A 49 11.02 -5.42 -0.15
CA VAL A 49 10.24 -4.18 -0.26
C VAL A 49 9.00 -4.39 -1.15
N PRO A 50 8.01 -3.47 -1.19
CA PRO A 50 6.73 -3.70 -1.88
C PRO A 50 6.80 -4.05 -3.38
N ASP A 51 7.89 -3.72 -4.07
CA ASP A 51 8.10 -4.03 -5.49
C ASP A 51 9.01 -5.26 -5.71
N THR A 52 9.44 -5.94 -4.65
CA THR A 52 10.25 -7.15 -4.74
C THR A 52 9.46 -8.27 -5.46
N PRO A 53 10.05 -8.93 -6.48
CA PRO A 53 9.40 -10.03 -7.18
C PRO A 53 9.01 -11.18 -6.24
N PRO A 54 7.84 -11.82 -6.42
CA PRO A 54 7.38 -12.91 -5.55
C PRO A 54 8.40 -14.03 -5.39
N GLU A 55 9.03 -14.48 -6.48
CA GLU A 55 10.04 -15.54 -6.44
C GLU A 55 11.26 -15.17 -5.59
N ARG A 56 11.63 -13.88 -5.56
CA ARG A 56 12.69 -13.39 -4.69
C ARG A 56 12.27 -13.35 -3.23
N VAL A 57 11.03 -12.98 -2.93
CA VAL A 57 10.49 -13.06 -1.55
C VAL A 57 10.52 -14.51 -1.08
N ARG A 58 10.12 -15.46 -1.93
CA ARG A 58 10.12 -16.88 -1.64
C ARG A 58 11.52 -17.43 -1.36
N SER A 59 12.50 -17.08 -2.19
CA SER A 59 13.88 -17.54 -2.00
C SER A 59 14.53 -16.96 -0.74
N LEU A 60 14.31 -15.67 -0.46
CA LEU A 60 14.80 -15.05 0.78
C LEU A 60 14.11 -15.65 2.02
N LEU A 61 12.80 -15.96 1.94
CA LEU A 61 12.08 -16.58 3.05
C LEU A 61 12.59 -18.00 3.30
N ALA A 62 12.81 -18.80 2.25
CA ALA A 62 13.35 -20.14 2.38
C ALA A 62 14.74 -20.12 3.05
N ALA A 63 15.61 -19.19 2.65
CA ALA A 63 16.92 -19.02 3.27
C ALA A 63 16.83 -18.57 4.75
N ALA A 64 15.93 -17.63 5.06
CA ALA A 64 15.67 -17.20 6.43
C ALA A 64 15.10 -18.34 7.29
N TRP A 65 14.21 -19.16 6.73
CA TRP A 65 13.56 -20.26 7.44
C TRP A 65 14.53 -21.40 7.75
N ALA A 66 15.42 -21.74 6.80
CA ALA A 66 16.48 -22.70 7.01
C ALA A 66 17.50 -22.24 8.07
N HIS A 67 17.64 -20.93 8.27
CA HIS A 67 18.52 -20.35 9.29
C HIS A 67 17.86 -20.27 10.67
N ASP A 68 16.65 -19.69 10.76
CA ASP A 68 15.86 -19.56 11.99
C ASP A 68 14.36 -19.45 11.65
N ALA A 69 13.66 -20.59 11.70
CA ALA A 69 12.25 -20.69 11.35
C ALA A 69 11.32 -19.80 12.20
N PRO A 70 11.43 -19.76 13.55
CA PRO A 70 10.66 -18.82 14.37
C PRO A 70 10.84 -17.35 13.96
N THR A 71 12.08 -16.92 13.71
CA THR A 71 12.35 -15.54 13.27
C THR A 71 11.84 -15.29 11.86
N ALA A 72 11.99 -16.24 10.93
CA ALA A 72 11.47 -16.15 9.57
C ALA A 72 9.94 -16.02 9.54
N LEU A 73 9.21 -16.77 10.38
CA LEU A 73 7.76 -16.67 10.52
C LEU A 73 7.35 -15.26 11.02
N LYS A 74 8.04 -14.74 12.04
CA LYS A 74 7.82 -13.37 12.54
C LYS A 74 8.07 -12.34 11.44
N LEU A 75 9.13 -12.49 10.65
CA LEU A 75 9.46 -11.60 9.53
C LEU A 75 8.43 -11.67 8.40
N ALA A 76 7.93 -12.85 8.05
CA ALA A 76 6.85 -13.01 7.08
C ALA A 76 5.58 -12.26 7.54
N CYS A 77 5.25 -12.32 8.83
CA CYS A 77 4.14 -11.56 9.43
C CYS A 77 4.41 -10.05 9.48
N ASN A 78 5.68 -9.65 9.70
CA ASN A 78 6.12 -8.26 9.68
C ASN A 78 5.88 -7.59 8.31
N LEU A 79 5.96 -8.33 7.19
CA LEU A 79 5.56 -7.79 5.89
C LEU A 79 4.13 -7.23 5.93
N ARG A 80 3.20 -7.98 6.54
CA ARG A 80 1.78 -7.61 6.53
C ARG A 80 1.40 -6.52 7.52
N GLY A 81 2.14 -6.33 8.60
CA GLY A 81 1.79 -5.47 9.72
C GLY A 81 1.32 -4.07 9.31
N VAL A 82 0.00 -3.82 9.36
CA VAL A 82 -0.62 -2.51 9.02
C VAL A 82 -1.05 -1.70 10.23
N ARG A 83 -1.07 -2.31 11.43
CA ARG A 83 -1.57 -1.69 12.67
C ARG A 83 -0.46 -1.09 13.52
N GLY A 84 0.60 -0.63 12.87
CA GLY A 84 1.70 0.00 13.59
C GLY A 84 2.92 -0.89 13.84
N THR A 85 2.90 -2.13 13.32
CA THR A 85 3.77 -3.23 13.75
C THR A 85 4.71 -3.74 12.65
N GLY A 86 4.48 -3.39 11.37
CA GLY A 86 5.29 -3.92 10.27
C GLY A 86 5.39 -3.03 9.04
N LYS A 87 5.78 -3.62 7.91
CA LYS A 87 6.09 -2.94 6.63
C LYS A 87 4.87 -2.52 5.82
N SER A 88 3.70 -3.09 6.11
CA SER A 88 2.47 -2.90 5.30
C SER A 88 2.63 -3.31 3.83
N ASP A 89 3.56 -4.23 3.54
CA ASP A 89 3.74 -4.88 2.25
C ASP A 89 2.78 -6.06 2.11
N LYS A 90 1.66 -5.79 1.44
CA LYS A 90 0.59 -6.75 1.24
C LYS A 90 0.92 -7.79 0.17
N GLU A 91 1.64 -7.45 -0.89
CA GLU A 91 1.94 -8.44 -1.95
C GLU A 91 3.12 -9.35 -1.55
N GLY A 92 4.15 -8.81 -0.88
CA GLY A 92 5.21 -9.62 -0.29
C GLY A 92 4.67 -10.60 0.76
N PHE A 93 3.72 -10.18 1.60
CA PHE A 93 3.04 -11.10 2.52
C PHE A 93 2.32 -12.24 1.80
N TYR A 94 1.61 -11.97 0.71
CA TYR A 94 0.93 -13.05 -0.03
C TYR A 94 1.91 -14.01 -0.67
N ALA A 95 3.05 -13.53 -1.19
CA ALA A 95 4.10 -14.41 -1.70
C ALA A 95 4.67 -15.31 -0.59
N ALA A 96 4.94 -14.73 0.59
CA ALA A 96 5.40 -15.45 1.77
C ALA A 96 4.37 -16.48 2.28
N ALA A 97 3.09 -16.09 2.36
CA ALA A 97 2.02 -16.97 2.81
C ALA A 97 1.76 -18.14 1.85
N LEU A 98 1.86 -17.91 0.54
CA LEU A 98 1.76 -18.99 -0.45
C LEU A 98 2.95 -19.95 -0.35
N TRP A 99 4.16 -19.46 -0.12
CA TRP A 99 5.32 -20.31 0.16
C TRP A 99 5.16 -21.12 1.46
N MET A 100 4.64 -20.50 2.52
CA MET A 100 4.33 -21.22 3.77
C MET A 100 3.24 -22.27 3.55
N HIS A 101 2.24 -22.02 2.70
CA HIS A 101 1.24 -23.05 2.36
C HIS A 101 1.86 -24.26 1.65
N GLU A 102 2.80 -24.01 0.74
CA GLU A 102 3.49 -25.06 -0.03
C GLU A 102 4.47 -25.88 0.83
N ASN A 103 5.16 -25.26 1.80
CA ASN A 103 6.26 -25.89 2.55
C ASN A 103 5.95 -26.19 4.03
N HIS A 104 5.14 -25.33 4.67
CA HIS A 104 4.82 -25.38 6.12
C HIS A 104 3.31 -25.17 6.36
N PRO A 105 2.44 -26.03 5.79
CA PRO A 105 1.00 -25.82 5.77
C PRO A 105 0.36 -25.83 7.17
N ARG A 106 0.91 -26.60 8.12
CA ARG A 106 0.37 -26.62 9.49
C ARG A 106 0.69 -25.30 10.19
N THR A 107 1.91 -24.82 10.02
CA THR A 107 2.35 -23.53 10.57
C THR A 107 1.46 -22.39 10.06
N LEU A 108 1.15 -22.34 8.77
CA LEU A 108 0.25 -21.31 8.24
C LEU A 108 -1.18 -21.40 8.81
N ALA A 109 -1.75 -22.61 8.84
CA ALA A 109 -3.14 -22.81 9.25
C ALA A 109 -3.35 -22.61 10.76
N CYS A 110 -2.46 -23.12 11.60
CA CYS A 110 -2.57 -23.00 13.06
C CYS A 110 -2.36 -21.55 13.54
N ASN A 111 -1.67 -20.70 12.77
CA ASN A 111 -1.44 -19.30 13.12
C ASN A 111 -2.51 -18.32 12.58
N VAL A 112 -3.62 -18.77 11.98
CA VAL A 112 -4.66 -17.89 11.41
C VAL A 112 -5.12 -16.81 12.41
N ALA A 113 -5.32 -17.17 13.68
CA ALA A 113 -5.72 -16.22 14.72
C ALA A 113 -4.63 -15.15 14.99
N ALA A 114 -3.37 -15.55 15.10
CA ALA A 114 -2.24 -14.63 15.29
C ALA A 114 -2.03 -13.73 14.06
N LEU A 115 -2.14 -14.29 12.84
CA LEU A 115 -2.04 -13.55 11.58
C LEU A 115 -3.06 -12.42 11.45
N ALA A 116 -4.24 -12.58 12.06
CA ALA A 116 -5.30 -11.57 12.06
C ALA A 116 -4.93 -10.27 12.82
N GLU A 117 -3.94 -10.32 13.71
CA GLU A 117 -3.47 -9.16 14.47
C GLU A 117 -2.59 -8.23 13.62
N PHE A 118 -1.83 -8.77 12.68
CA PHE A 118 -0.98 -8.02 11.76
C PHE A 118 -1.75 -7.37 10.62
N GLY A 119 -2.74 -8.10 10.09
CA GLY A 119 -3.44 -7.78 8.85
C GLY A 119 -4.90 -7.34 9.00
N TYR A 120 -5.64 -7.54 7.91
CA TYR A 120 -7.09 -7.43 7.87
C TYR A 120 -7.68 -8.83 7.66
N LEU A 121 -8.85 -9.10 8.22
CA LEU A 121 -9.52 -10.39 8.04
C LEU A 121 -9.81 -10.74 6.56
N LYS A 122 -9.87 -9.74 5.66
CA LYS A 122 -9.98 -9.98 4.21
C LYS A 122 -8.77 -10.65 3.58
N ASP A 123 -7.64 -10.74 4.28
CA ASP A 123 -6.45 -11.38 3.76
C ASP A 123 -6.67 -12.90 3.64
N PHE A 124 -7.49 -13.52 4.51
CA PHE A 124 -7.76 -14.96 4.44
C PHE A 124 -8.63 -15.36 3.23
N PRO A 125 -9.78 -14.70 2.95
CA PRO A 125 -10.51 -14.97 1.70
C PRO A 125 -9.67 -14.67 0.45
N GLU A 126 -8.78 -13.68 0.50
CA GLU A 126 -7.85 -13.39 -0.61
C GLU A 126 -6.79 -14.48 -0.79
N LEU A 127 -6.25 -15.02 0.30
CA LEU A 127 -5.29 -16.12 0.27
C LEU A 127 -5.92 -17.39 -0.31
N LEU A 128 -7.11 -17.78 0.17
CA LEU A 128 -7.86 -18.91 -0.37
C LEU A 128 -8.21 -18.72 -1.86
N PHE A 129 -8.54 -17.50 -2.26
CA PHE A 129 -8.80 -17.16 -3.66
C PHE A 129 -7.56 -17.31 -4.55
N ARG A 130 -6.38 -16.92 -4.06
CA ARG A 130 -5.10 -17.07 -4.78
C ARG A 130 -4.65 -18.52 -4.86
N LEU A 131 -4.93 -19.35 -3.86
CA LEU A 131 -4.64 -20.78 -3.91
C LEU A 131 -5.46 -21.50 -5.00
N ILE A 132 -6.72 -21.10 -5.22
CA ILE A 132 -7.57 -21.69 -6.28
C ILE A 132 -7.16 -21.19 -7.69
N HIS A 133 -6.85 -19.90 -7.84
CA HIS A 133 -6.68 -19.27 -9.15
C HIS A 133 -5.23 -18.95 -9.55
N GLY A 134 -4.28 -19.21 -8.65
CA GLY A 134 -2.88 -18.86 -8.81
C GLY A 134 -2.48 -17.52 -8.17
N ALA A 135 -1.20 -17.42 -7.81
CA ALA A 135 -0.62 -16.30 -7.07
C ALA A 135 -0.84 -14.92 -7.74
N ASP A 136 -0.76 -14.87 -9.08
CA ASP A 136 -0.80 -13.63 -9.86
C ASP A 136 -2.18 -13.27 -10.41
N VAL A 137 -3.25 -13.99 -10.02
CA VAL A 137 -4.62 -13.78 -10.52
C VAL A 137 -5.06 -12.31 -10.47
N ARG A 138 -4.68 -11.57 -9.42
CA ARG A 138 -5.01 -10.15 -9.28
C ARG A 138 -4.20 -9.26 -10.21
N LYS A 139 -2.94 -9.58 -10.47
CA LYS A 139 -2.09 -8.83 -11.40
C LYS A 139 -2.60 -9.00 -12.82
N VAL A 140 -2.89 -10.25 -13.23
CA VAL A 140 -3.47 -10.58 -14.54
C VAL A 140 -4.81 -9.87 -14.74
N ALA A 141 -5.69 -9.91 -13.73
CA ALA A 141 -6.98 -9.22 -13.80
C ALA A 141 -6.82 -7.70 -13.95
N LYS A 142 -5.90 -7.07 -13.22
CA LYS A 142 -5.62 -5.64 -13.34
C LYS A 142 -5.07 -5.28 -14.72
N ALA A 143 -4.09 -6.04 -15.23
CA ALA A 143 -3.52 -5.83 -16.55
C ALA A 143 -4.58 -5.93 -17.64
N GLY A 144 -5.50 -6.90 -17.54
CA GLY A 144 -6.64 -7.03 -18.44
C GLY A 144 -7.59 -5.82 -18.40
N VAL A 145 -7.90 -5.29 -17.21
CA VAL A 145 -8.73 -4.08 -17.06
C VAL A 145 -8.05 -2.84 -17.65
N GLU A 146 -6.75 -2.68 -17.44
CA GLU A 146 -6.00 -1.56 -18.02
C GLU A 146 -5.92 -1.66 -19.55
N ALA A 147 -5.65 -2.85 -20.09
CA ALA A 147 -5.70 -3.11 -21.53
C ALA A 147 -7.09 -2.79 -22.12
N ASP A 148 -8.16 -3.18 -21.43
CA ASP A 148 -9.53 -2.87 -21.83
C ASP A 148 -9.84 -1.36 -21.81
N LYS A 149 -9.32 -0.62 -20.81
CA LYS A 149 -9.44 0.85 -20.76
C LYS A 149 -8.70 1.51 -21.93
N VAL A 150 -7.48 1.08 -22.22
CA VAL A 150 -6.69 1.56 -23.37
C VAL A 150 -7.45 1.30 -24.66
N ARG A 151 -8.00 0.09 -24.84
CA ARG A 151 -8.83 -0.27 -26.00
C ARG A 151 -10.08 0.60 -26.12
N ARG A 152 -10.78 0.89 -25.01
CA ARG A 152 -11.96 1.76 -25.00
C ARG A 152 -11.60 3.21 -25.36
N LYS A 153 -10.50 3.75 -24.83
CA LYS A 153 -10.00 5.08 -25.19
C LYS A 153 -9.65 5.16 -26.66
N ALA A 154 -8.92 4.17 -27.18
CA ALA A 154 -8.58 4.09 -28.61
C ALA A 154 -9.83 4.06 -29.48
N LYS A 155 -10.86 3.28 -29.10
CA LYS A 155 -12.15 3.23 -29.81
C LYS A 155 -12.89 4.57 -29.77
N ALA A 156 -12.92 5.24 -28.62
CA ALA A 156 -13.55 6.55 -28.49
C ALA A 156 -12.84 7.62 -29.34
N LEU A 157 -11.50 7.62 -29.35
CA LEU A 157 -10.68 8.49 -30.21
C LEU A 157 -10.92 8.20 -31.70
N ALA A 158 -11.02 6.94 -32.10
CA ALA A 158 -11.35 6.57 -33.47
C ALA A 158 -12.73 7.10 -33.88
N GLN A 159 -13.75 6.92 -33.03
CA GLN A 159 -15.10 7.45 -33.26
C GLN A 159 -15.13 8.98 -33.34
N GLN A 160 -14.36 9.68 -32.51
CA GLN A 160 -14.24 11.14 -32.60
C GLN A 160 -13.57 11.59 -33.91
N ARG A 161 -12.52 10.88 -34.36
CA ARG A 161 -11.85 11.18 -35.64
C ARG A 161 -12.77 10.93 -36.83
N GLU A 162 -13.57 9.87 -36.80
CA GLU A 162 -14.59 9.60 -37.82
C GLU A 162 -15.69 10.66 -37.83
N GLY A 163 -16.20 11.06 -36.65
CA GLY A 163 -17.17 12.15 -36.54
C GLY A 163 -16.63 13.50 -37.05
N LEU A 164 -15.36 13.80 -36.79
CA LEU A 164 -14.71 15.02 -37.30
C LEU A 164 -14.56 14.97 -38.83
N ARG A 165 -14.14 13.82 -39.38
CA ARG A 165 -14.07 13.59 -40.84
C ARG A 165 -15.43 13.73 -41.51
N ALA A 166 -16.48 13.17 -40.91
CA ALA A 166 -17.85 13.30 -41.40
C ALA A 166 -18.34 14.76 -41.39
N ARG A 167 -18.06 15.53 -40.32
CA ARG A 167 -18.38 16.98 -40.28
C ARG A 167 -17.62 17.79 -41.32
N LEU A 168 -16.34 17.50 -41.54
CA LEU A 168 -15.53 18.18 -42.55
C LEU A 168 -16.03 17.85 -43.97
N ALA A 169 -16.37 16.59 -44.24
CA ALA A 169 -16.96 16.17 -45.51
C ALA A 169 -18.34 16.81 -45.73
N GLY A 170 -19.17 16.91 -44.69
CA GLY A 170 -20.45 17.60 -44.73
C GLY A 170 -20.31 19.11 -45.02
N ARG A 171 -19.35 19.79 -44.38
CA ARG A 171 -19.03 21.20 -44.67
C ARG A 171 -18.52 21.42 -46.10
N LYS A 172 -17.71 20.50 -46.62
CA LYS A 172 -17.23 20.57 -48.01
C LYS A 172 -18.39 20.44 -49.00
N ARG A 173 -19.28 19.46 -48.81
CA ARG A 173 -20.50 19.30 -49.62
C ARG A 173 -21.43 20.51 -49.54
N ALA A 174 -21.65 21.05 -48.34
CA ALA A 174 -22.47 22.26 -48.16
C ALA A 174 -21.88 23.50 -48.85
N ARG A 175 -20.55 23.59 -48.97
CA ARG A 175 -19.86 24.66 -49.69
C ARG A 175 -19.92 24.48 -51.21
N GLU A 176 -19.91 23.24 -51.70
CA GLU A 176 -20.05 22.91 -53.13
C GLU A 176 -21.51 23.05 -53.64
N LEU A 177 -22.50 22.92 -52.75
CA LEU A 177 -23.93 23.10 -53.05
C LEU A 177 -24.46 24.52 -52.80
N ALA A 178 -23.63 25.42 -52.25
CA ALA A 178 -24.01 26.81 -52.07
C ALA A 178 -23.96 27.54 -53.44
N PRO A 179 -25.04 28.23 -53.87
CA PRO A 179 -25.01 29.03 -55.10
C PRO A 179 -23.94 30.13 -54.96
N GLU A 180 -23.20 30.40 -56.04
CA GLU A 180 -22.17 31.45 -56.04
C GLU A 180 -22.79 32.78 -55.61
N PRO A 181 -22.25 33.48 -54.59
CA PRO A 181 -22.70 34.82 -54.30
C PRO A 181 -22.34 35.71 -55.51
N ALA A 182 -23.34 36.38 -56.09
CA ALA A 182 -23.15 37.35 -57.14
C ALA A 182 -22.05 38.36 -56.71
N LYS A 183 -21.13 38.67 -57.63
CA LYS A 183 -20.03 39.60 -57.37
C LYS A 183 -20.58 40.90 -56.81
N ALA A 184 -20.19 41.24 -55.58
CA ALA A 184 -20.60 42.47 -54.94
C ALA A 184 -20.25 43.66 -55.84
N THR A 185 -21.26 44.40 -56.26
CA THR A 185 -21.08 45.61 -57.06
C THR A 185 -20.79 46.79 -56.14
N PHE A 186 -20.17 47.85 -56.66
CA PHE A 186 -19.87 49.06 -55.88
C PHE A 186 -21.13 49.69 -55.24
N GLY A 187 -22.32 49.42 -55.79
CA GLY A 187 -23.62 49.80 -55.23
C GLY A 187 -24.01 49.05 -53.95
N ASP A 188 -23.61 47.79 -53.80
CA ASP A 188 -23.88 46.97 -52.59
C ASP A 188 -23.05 47.47 -51.40
N PHE A 189 -21.86 48.02 -51.67
CA PHE A 189 -20.98 48.62 -50.66
C PHE A 189 -21.53 49.98 -50.15
N LEU A 190 -22.16 50.77 -51.02
CA LEU A 190 -22.83 52.04 -50.65
C LEU A 190 -24.12 51.80 -49.85
N SER A 191 -24.90 50.76 -50.17
CA SER A 191 -26.10 50.35 -49.41
C SER A 191 -25.77 49.83 -48.00
N ALA A 192 -24.66 49.10 -47.84
CA ALA A 192 -24.17 48.65 -46.53
C ALA A 192 -23.56 49.79 -45.67
N ALA A 193 -23.06 50.86 -46.29
CA ALA A 193 -22.55 52.03 -45.60
C ALA A 193 -23.68 52.97 -45.11
N LEU A 194 -24.77 53.08 -45.86
CA LEU A 194 -25.93 53.91 -45.51
C LEU A 194 -26.90 53.24 -44.52
N SER A 195 -26.95 51.90 -44.46
CA SER A 195 -27.75 51.15 -43.48
C SER A 195 -27.18 51.17 -42.05
N LYS A 196 -25.99 51.75 -41.83
CA LYS A 196 -25.43 51.98 -40.47
C LYS A 196 -26.02 53.19 -39.74
N PHE A 197 -26.91 53.96 -40.36
CA PHE A 197 -27.65 55.06 -39.71
C PHE A 197 -29.17 54.82 -39.80
N GLY A 198 -29.72 54.02 -38.88
CA GLY A 198 -31.18 53.83 -38.78
C GLY A 198 -31.58 52.79 -37.73
N LYS A 199 -32.31 53.24 -36.71
CA LYS A 199 -32.79 52.48 -35.53
C LYS A 199 -33.83 51.39 -35.88
N GLY A 200 -33.95 50.41 -34.97
CA GLY A 200 -35.26 49.87 -34.54
C GLY A 200 -35.42 48.34 -34.60
N LYS A 201 -35.62 47.70 -33.43
CA LYS A 201 -36.23 46.36 -33.29
C LYS A 201 -37.73 46.42 -33.70
N PRO A 202 -38.36 45.28 -34.05
CA PRO A 202 -39.16 44.58 -33.04
C PRO A 202 -39.00 43.04 -33.02
N VAL A 203 -39.50 42.49 -31.93
CA VAL A 203 -39.59 41.08 -31.51
C VAL A 203 -40.87 40.49 -32.07
N GLU A 204 -40.81 39.26 -32.61
CA GLU A 204 -41.99 38.39 -32.75
C GLU A 204 -41.66 36.97 -32.29
N VAL A 205 -42.66 36.39 -31.62
CA VAL A 205 -42.69 35.14 -30.89
C VAL A 205 -43.39 34.11 -31.77
N GLU A 206 -42.79 32.93 -31.96
CA GLU A 206 -43.55 31.76 -32.39
C GLU A 206 -43.05 30.49 -31.70
N THR A 207 -44.00 29.87 -31.00
CA THR A 207 -43.90 28.62 -30.24
C THR A 207 -44.17 27.42 -31.14
N ALA A 208 -43.39 26.34 -31.00
CA ALA A 208 -43.75 25.02 -31.53
C ALA A 208 -43.50 23.92 -30.46
N PRO A 209 -44.39 22.92 -30.35
CA PRO A 209 -44.54 22.09 -29.15
C PRO A 209 -43.56 20.90 -29.06
N VAL A 210 -43.21 20.58 -27.82
CA VAL A 210 -42.44 19.39 -27.43
C VAL A 210 -43.40 18.23 -27.17
N ALA A 211 -43.32 17.17 -27.97
CA ALA A 211 -44.07 15.94 -27.76
C ALA A 211 -43.43 15.10 -26.64
N VAL A 212 -44.16 14.95 -25.54
CA VAL A 212 -43.87 14.05 -24.42
C VAL A 212 -44.42 12.66 -24.76
N GLN A 213 -43.57 11.63 -24.73
CA GLN A 213 -44.02 10.23 -24.72
C GLN A 213 -44.13 9.75 -23.28
N GLU A 214 -45.36 9.54 -22.82
CA GLU A 214 -45.67 8.82 -21.58
C GLU A 214 -45.57 7.30 -21.78
N PRO A 215 -45.08 6.53 -20.80
CA PRO A 215 -45.13 5.08 -20.83
C PRO A 215 -46.52 4.56 -20.43
N LYS A 216 -47.14 3.76 -21.31
CA LYS A 216 -48.42 3.08 -21.09
C LYS A 216 -48.23 1.82 -20.22
N PRO A 217 -49.12 1.51 -19.25
CA PRO A 217 -49.01 0.33 -18.39
C PRO A 217 -49.53 -0.92 -19.11
N GLU A 218 -48.74 -1.99 -19.17
CA GLU A 218 -49.21 -3.31 -19.59
C GLU A 218 -49.69 -4.10 -18.37
N ALA A 219 -50.98 -4.46 -18.42
CA ALA A 219 -51.68 -5.27 -17.44
C ALA A 219 -51.21 -6.73 -17.46
N MET A 220 -51.19 -7.36 -16.28
CA MET A 220 -51.07 -8.81 -16.11
C MET A 220 -52.31 -9.50 -16.70
N GLU A 221 -52.14 -10.27 -17.78
CA GLU A 221 -53.02 -11.40 -18.06
C GLU A 221 -52.31 -12.70 -17.68
N VAL A 222 -52.94 -13.43 -16.78
CA VAL A 222 -52.57 -14.77 -16.34
C VAL A 222 -53.18 -15.75 -17.34
N ASP A 223 -52.40 -16.22 -18.31
CA ASP A 223 -52.83 -17.34 -19.15
C ASP A 223 -52.15 -18.64 -18.72
N SER A 224 -52.95 -19.49 -18.10
CA SER A 224 -52.62 -20.84 -17.65
C SER A 224 -52.53 -21.79 -18.85
N LYS A 225 -51.30 -22.06 -19.33
CA LYS A 225 -51.03 -23.23 -20.19
C LYS A 225 -49.95 -24.15 -19.61
N LYS A 226 -50.39 -25.38 -19.35
CA LYS A 226 -49.61 -26.53 -18.88
C LYS A 226 -48.53 -26.92 -19.90
N THR A 227 -47.31 -27.01 -19.38
CA THR A 227 -46.23 -28.00 -19.66
C THR A 227 -46.02 -28.50 -21.09
N ALA A 228 -44.90 -28.06 -21.68
CA ALA A 228 -43.99 -28.91 -22.44
C ALA A 228 -42.54 -28.50 -22.10
N ASP A 229 -41.77 -29.44 -21.58
CA ASP A 229 -40.38 -29.26 -21.15
C ASP A 229 -39.50 -28.74 -22.30
N LYS A 230 -39.18 -27.44 -22.26
CA LYS A 230 -38.02 -26.88 -22.98
C LYS A 230 -36.88 -26.79 -21.97
N PRO A 231 -35.68 -27.34 -22.24
CA PRO A 231 -34.58 -27.26 -21.29
C PRO A 231 -34.28 -25.78 -21.01
N ARG A 232 -34.48 -25.37 -19.74
CA ARG A 232 -34.19 -24.02 -19.28
C ARG A 232 -32.73 -23.71 -19.63
N ARG A 233 -32.53 -22.82 -20.61
CA ARG A 233 -31.21 -22.46 -21.13
C ARG A 233 -30.43 -21.75 -20.01
N VAL A 234 -29.56 -22.50 -19.33
CA VAL A 234 -28.79 -21.99 -18.19
C VAL A 234 -27.97 -20.77 -18.62
N SER A 235 -28.16 -19.65 -17.93
CA SER A 235 -27.48 -18.40 -18.27
C SER A 235 -25.95 -18.54 -18.22
N LYS A 236 -25.23 -17.77 -19.05
CA LYS A 236 -23.75 -17.73 -19.03
C LYS A 236 -23.20 -17.46 -17.62
N LYS A 237 -23.91 -16.66 -16.82
CA LYS A 237 -23.55 -16.33 -15.43
C LYS A 237 -23.64 -17.56 -14.54
N VAL A 238 -24.73 -18.33 -14.61
CA VAL A 238 -24.92 -19.54 -13.80
C VAL A 238 -23.87 -20.59 -14.16
N ARG A 239 -23.59 -20.81 -15.46
CA ARG A 239 -22.51 -21.71 -15.91
C ARG A 239 -21.14 -21.33 -15.34
N LYS A 240 -20.84 -20.03 -15.32
CA LYS A 240 -19.58 -19.53 -14.74
C LYS A 240 -19.50 -19.79 -13.24
N VAL A 241 -20.59 -19.58 -12.50
CA VAL A 241 -20.62 -19.85 -11.05
C VAL A 241 -20.47 -21.34 -10.76
N ALA A 242 -21.18 -22.19 -11.51
CA ALA A 242 -21.04 -23.64 -11.39
C ALA A 242 -19.59 -24.10 -11.62
N LYS A 243 -18.93 -23.57 -12.67
CA LYS A 243 -17.51 -23.87 -12.94
C LYS A 243 -16.60 -23.49 -11.77
N LEU A 244 -16.81 -22.33 -11.17
CA LEU A 244 -16.01 -21.87 -10.02
C LEU A 244 -16.24 -22.75 -8.79
N ALA A 245 -17.49 -23.14 -8.52
CA ALA A 245 -17.83 -24.02 -7.42
C ALA A 245 -17.19 -25.41 -7.59
N VAL A 246 -17.24 -25.97 -8.80
CA VAL A 246 -16.57 -27.25 -9.11
C VAL A 246 -15.06 -27.15 -8.86
N GLN A 247 -14.40 -26.10 -9.37
CA GLN A 247 -12.98 -25.89 -9.15
C GLN A 247 -12.63 -25.75 -7.65
N SER A 248 -13.48 -25.08 -6.88
CA SER A 248 -13.34 -24.96 -5.42
C SER A 248 -13.38 -26.32 -4.74
N LEU A 249 -14.35 -27.17 -5.11
CA LEU A 249 -14.51 -28.50 -4.55
C LEU A 249 -13.37 -29.44 -4.95
N GLU A 250 -12.94 -29.40 -6.22
CA GLU A 250 -11.77 -30.15 -6.70
C GLU A 250 -10.52 -29.78 -5.89
N THR A 251 -10.31 -28.49 -5.63
CA THR A 251 -9.18 -28.03 -4.80
C THR A 251 -9.34 -28.49 -3.35
N TYR A 252 -10.53 -28.36 -2.76
CA TYR A 252 -10.81 -28.75 -1.38
C TYR A 252 -10.62 -30.25 -1.11
N TYR A 253 -11.06 -31.11 -2.02
CA TYR A 253 -10.91 -32.56 -1.87
C TYR A 253 -9.57 -33.08 -2.38
N GLY A 254 -8.94 -32.38 -3.34
CA GLY A 254 -7.66 -32.77 -3.93
C GLY A 254 -6.42 -32.34 -3.14
N ASP A 255 -6.49 -31.22 -2.42
CA ASP A 255 -5.35 -30.66 -1.67
C ASP A 255 -5.63 -30.65 -0.15
N ARG A 256 -4.92 -31.52 0.58
CA ARG A 256 -5.03 -31.64 2.04
C ARG A 256 -4.56 -30.39 2.77
N ALA A 257 -3.52 -29.70 2.28
CA ALA A 257 -2.99 -28.49 2.88
C ALA A 257 -3.98 -27.33 2.70
N TYR A 258 -4.55 -27.19 1.50
CA TYR A 258 -5.63 -26.23 1.23
C TYR A 258 -6.82 -26.47 2.13
N ARG A 259 -7.30 -27.72 2.23
CA ARG A 259 -8.41 -28.09 3.10
C ARG A 259 -8.18 -27.68 4.55
N PHE A 260 -6.99 -27.98 5.08
CA PHE A 260 -6.66 -27.65 6.46
C PHE A 260 -6.68 -26.13 6.72
N LEU A 261 -6.08 -25.35 5.82
CA LEU A 261 -6.13 -23.88 5.90
C LEU A 261 -7.56 -23.35 5.75
N PHE A 262 -8.32 -23.89 4.80
CA PHE A 262 -9.71 -23.50 4.57
C PHE A 262 -10.57 -23.72 5.82
N ASP A 263 -10.45 -24.89 6.45
CA ASP A 263 -11.19 -25.23 7.66
C ASP A 263 -10.78 -24.34 8.84
N ALA A 264 -9.47 -24.10 9.03
CA ALA A 264 -8.98 -23.17 10.05
C ALA A 264 -9.52 -21.74 9.85
N VAL A 265 -9.59 -21.25 8.61
CA VAL A 265 -10.16 -19.94 8.29
C VAL A 265 -11.67 -19.90 8.56
N ALA A 266 -12.41 -20.95 8.18
CA ALA A 266 -13.84 -21.04 8.41
C ALA A 266 -14.17 -21.09 9.91
N GLU A 267 -13.43 -21.90 10.66
CA GLU A 267 -13.48 -22.00 12.13
C GLU A 267 -13.27 -20.62 12.77
N PHE A 268 -12.20 -19.94 12.37
CA PHE A 268 -11.83 -18.64 12.92
C PHE A 268 -12.90 -17.57 12.66
N PHE A 269 -13.43 -17.50 11.43
CA PHE A 269 -14.54 -16.58 11.14
C PHE A 269 -15.80 -16.91 11.94
N ALA A 270 -16.15 -18.20 12.06
CA ALA A 270 -17.30 -18.62 12.85
C ALA A 270 -17.14 -18.22 14.33
N ALA A 271 -15.99 -18.47 14.94
CA ALA A 271 -15.70 -18.09 16.32
C ALA A 271 -15.79 -16.57 16.54
N LEU A 272 -15.20 -15.77 15.65
CA LEU A 272 -15.29 -14.31 15.74
C LEU A 272 -16.72 -13.79 15.59
N LEU A 273 -17.49 -14.34 14.66
CA LEU A 273 -18.89 -13.94 14.45
C LEU A 273 -19.78 -14.35 15.62
N ALA A 274 -19.57 -15.53 16.21
CA ALA A 274 -20.26 -15.96 17.41
C ALA A 274 -19.99 -15.01 18.59
N SER A 275 -18.72 -14.70 18.84
CA SER A 275 -18.31 -13.70 19.85
C SER A 275 -18.94 -12.33 19.57
N ASP A 276 -18.96 -11.87 18.32
CA ASP A 276 -19.57 -10.58 17.95
C ASP A 276 -21.10 -10.58 18.20
N LEU A 277 -21.79 -11.71 17.99
CA LEU A 277 -23.21 -11.87 18.30
C LEU A 277 -23.48 -11.83 19.81
N GLU A 278 -22.64 -12.44 20.62
CA GLU A 278 -22.72 -12.34 22.08
C GLU A 278 -22.55 -10.88 22.55
N GLN A 279 -21.64 -10.13 21.94
CA GLN A 279 -21.46 -8.70 22.21
C GLN A 279 -22.62 -7.83 21.70
N LEU A 280 -23.39 -8.31 20.73
CA LEU A 280 -24.58 -7.64 20.21
C LEU A 280 -25.81 -7.85 21.10
N ALA A 281 -25.88 -8.96 21.84
CA ALA A 281 -26.98 -9.29 22.74
C ALA A 281 -27.23 -8.18 23.79
N PRO A 282 -28.40 -8.12 24.45
CA PRO A 282 -28.78 -7.01 25.33
C PRO A 282 -27.78 -6.66 26.45
N LYS A 283 -27.03 -7.67 26.96
CA LYS A 283 -25.98 -7.51 27.98
C LYS A 283 -24.57 -7.30 27.41
N GLY A 284 -24.42 -7.40 26.10
CA GLY A 284 -23.15 -7.30 25.39
C GLY A 284 -22.66 -5.86 25.22
N LYS A 285 -21.35 -5.71 24.99
CA LYS A 285 -20.72 -4.39 24.80
C LYS A 285 -20.58 -4.12 23.30
N LYS A 286 -21.50 -3.35 22.72
CA LYS A 286 -21.48 -2.98 21.28
C LYS A 286 -20.13 -2.41 20.78
N ARG A 287 -19.38 -1.72 21.65
CA ARG A 287 -18.04 -1.18 21.31
C ARG A 287 -16.94 -2.25 21.16
N LYS A 288 -17.19 -3.48 21.65
CA LYS A 288 -16.27 -4.62 21.54
C LYS A 288 -16.51 -5.47 20.29
N ILE A 289 -17.57 -5.18 19.51
CA ILE A 289 -17.84 -5.89 18.26
C ILE A 289 -16.69 -5.63 17.28
N GLY A 290 -16.11 -6.71 16.78
CA GLY A 290 -15.00 -6.69 15.84
C GLY A 290 -15.43 -6.39 14.40
N LEU A 291 -14.46 -6.46 13.48
CA LEU A 291 -14.69 -6.26 12.04
C LEU A 291 -14.93 -7.58 11.30
N ALA A 292 -15.26 -8.68 11.98
CA ALA A 292 -15.46 -9.99 11.35
C ALA A 292 -16.60 -9.94 10.34
N ALA A 293 -17.75 -9.37 10.71
CA ALA A 293 -18.87 -9.21 9.79
C ALA A 293 -18.57 -8.30 8.58
N LYS A 294 -17.64 -7.36 8.70
CA LYS A 294 -17.19 -6.50 7.58
C LYS A 294 -16.46 -7.30 6.52
N TRP A 295 -15.61 -8.22 6.94
CA TRP A 295 -14.68 -8.94 6.06
C TRP A 295 -15.11 -10.36 5.71
N CYS A 296 -16.05 -10.94 6.48
CA CYS A 296 -16.73 -12.16 6.08
C CYS A 296 -17.41 -11.93 4.71
N PRO A 297 -17.17 -12.82 3.72
CA PRO A 297 -17.85 -12.73 2.44
C PRO A 297 -19.37 -12.72 2.64
N THR A 298 -20.08 -12.09 1.69
CA THR A 298 -21.54 -12.17 1.66
C THR A 298 -21.93 -13.38 0.80
N PRO A 299 -22.95 -14.16 1.18
CA PRO A 299 -23.42 -15.28 0.36
C PRO A 299 -23.68 -14.84 -1.10
N GLY A 300 -23.09 -15.57 -2.04
CA GLY A 300 -23.14 -15.27 -3.48
C GLY A 300 -22.26 -14.10 -3.94
N SER A 301 -21.37 -13.57 -3.09
CA SER A 301 -20.32 -12.61 -3.48
C SER A 301 -19.25 -13.24 -4.37
N SER A 302 -18.33 -12.44 -4.92
CA SER A 302 -17.26 -12.96 -5.79
C SER A 302 -16.33 -13.94 -5.08
N PHE A 303 -15.99 -13.68 -3.82
CA PHE A 303 -15.17 -14.60 -3.02
C PHE A 303 -15.94 -15.88 -2.74
N ASP A 304 -17.17 -15.76 -2.26
CA ASP A 304 -18.01 -16.91 -1.91
C ASP A 304 -18.30 -17.84 -3.10
N ARG A 305 -18.55 -17.27 -4.29
CA ARG A 305 -18.73 -18.07 -5.52
C ARG A 305 -17.49 -18.85 -5.94
N THR A 306 -16.31 -18.43 -5.47
CA THR A 306 -15.04 -19.07 -5.79
C THR A 306 -14.61 -20.03 -4.70
N THR A 307 -14.83 -19.71 -3.42
CA THR A 307 -14.29 -20.49 -2.29
C THR A 307 -15.34 -21.30 -1.54
N LEU A 308 -16.62 -21.00 -1.70
CA LEU A 308 -17.72 -21.56 -0.89
C LEU A 308 -17.55 -21.33 0.63
N LEU A 309 -16.75 -20.33 1.01
CA LEU A 309 -16.41 -20.08 2.42
C LEU A 309 -17.63 -19.71 3.28
N CYS A 310 -18.67 -19.06 2.73
CA CYS A 310 -19.86 -18.75 3.53
C CYS A 310 -20.59 -20.01 3.97
N GLU A 311 -20.61 -21.06 3.14
CA GLU A 311 -21.25 -22.32 3.48
C GLU A 311 -20.54 -22.96 4.67
N ALA A 312 -19.21 -23.04 4.62
CA ALA A 312 -18.40 -23.60 5.69
C ALA A 312 -18.53 -22.83 7.02
N ILE A 313 -18.63 -21.49 6.97
CA ILE A 313 -18.87 -20.65 8.14
C ILE A 313 -20.31 -20.83 8.67
N ALA A 314 -21.30 -20.85 7.76
CA ALA A 314 -22.69 -20.99 8.13
C ALA A 314 -22.98 -22.33 8.81
N ARG A 315 -22.44 -23.44 8.27
CA ARG A 315 -22.60 -24.78 8.85
C ARG A 315 -21.99 -24.88 10.26
N ARG A 316 -20.91 -24.14 10.55
CA ARG A 316 -20.28 -24.08 11.90
C ARG A 316 -21.08 -23.23 12.89
N LEU A 317 -21.66 -22.11 12.44
CA LEU A 317 -22.51 -21.26 13.29
C LEU A 317 -23.90 -21.87 13.54
N PHE A 318 -24.40 -22.66 12.60
CA PHE A 318 -25.70 -23.32 12.67
C PHE A 318 -25.53 -24.82 12.36
N PRO A 319 -24.93 -25.60 13.28
CA PRO A 319 -24.77 -27.04 13.11
C PRO A 319 -26.13 -27.72 12.89
N ARG A 320 -26.16 -28.76 12.07
CA ARG A 320 -27.41 -29.46 11.74
C ARG A 320 -28.13 -30.02 12.98
N ASP A 321 -27.37 -30.43 13.98
CA ASP A 321 -27.88 -31.00 15.22
C ASP A 321 -28.28 -29.94 16.26
N SER A 322 -28.08 -28.65 15.96
CA SER A 322 -28.41 -27.56 16.90
C SER A 322 -29.92 -27.27 16.99
N ASP A 323 -30.70 -27.72 16.02
CA ASP A 323 -32.13 -27.44 15.91
C ASP A 323 -32.86 -28.65 15.28
N PRO A 324 -33.91 -29.20 15.91
CA PRO A 324 -34.74 -30.25 15.33
C PRO A 324 -35.28 -29.91 13.93
N GLU A 325 -35.54 -28.64 13.64
CA GLU A 325 -36.01 -28.19 12.31
C GLU A 325 -34.92 -28.33 11.23
N LEU A 326 -33.65 -28.14 11.59
CA LEU A 326 -32.52 -28.27 10.65
C LEU A 326 -32.15 -29.73 10.39
N ALA A 327 -32.31 -30.59 11.39
CA ALA A 327 -31.98 -32.01 11.31
C ALA A 327 -32.80 -32.75 10.22
N GLN A 328 -34.07 -32.39 10.06
CA GLN A 328 -35.03 -33.04 9.16
C GLN A 328 -34.92 -32.59 7.69
N LEU A 329 -34.09 -31.60 7.38
CA LEU A 329 -33.96 -31.06 6.02
C LEU A 329 -33.04 -31.91 5.13
N SER A 330 -33.25 -31.85 3.82
CA SER A 330 -32.23 -32.29 2.86
C SER A 330 -30.99 -31.38 2.91
N ASP A 331 -29.82 -31.87 2.50
CA ASP A 331 -28.56 -31.10 2.60
C ASP A 331 -28.61 -29.77 1.83
N ASP A 332 -29.28 -29.76 0.67
CA ASP A 332 -29.52 -28.54 -0.13
C ASP A 332 -30.36 -27.50 0.63
N HIS A 333 -31.43 -27.95 1.29
CA HIS A 333 -32.32 -27.07 2.05
C HIS A 333 -31.65 -26.59 3.34
N TYR A 334 -30.91 -27.47 4.03
CA TYR A 334 -30.09 -27.11 5.17
C TYR A 334 -29.06 -26.03 4.81
N THR A 335 -28.32 -26.23 3.72
CA THR A 335 -27.33 -25.25 3.22
C THR A 335 -27.97 -23.90 2.90
N TYR A 336 -29.11 -23.92 2.20
CA TYR A 336 -29.86 -22.71 1.90
C TYR A 336 -30.29 -21.97 3.19
N GLN A 337 -30.81 -22.70 4.18
CA GLN A 337 -31.24 -22.12 5.44
C GLN A 337 -30.05 -21.57 6.24
N ALA A 338 -28.96 -22.32 6.37
CA ALA A 338 -27.75 -21.88 7.06
C ALA A 338 -27.18 -20.58 6.44
N LEU A 339 -27.08 -20.50 5.11
CA LEU A 339 -26.64 -19.28 4.41
C LEU A 339 -27.62 -18.11 4.59
N ARG A 340 -28.92 -18.39 4.60
CA ARG A 340 -29.96 -17.38 4.86
C ARG A 340 -29.84 -16.83 6.28
N ARG A 341 -29.63 -17.69 7.28
CA ARG A 341 -29.42 -17.32 8.68
C ARG A 341 -28.13 -16.52 8.85
N LEU A 342 -27.01 -16.99 8.29
CA LEU A 342 -25.74 -16.25 8.27
C LEU A 342 -25.94 -14.82 7.73
N ARG A 343 -26.68 -14.64 6.63
CA ARG A 343 -26.95 -13.30 6.10
C ARG A 343 -27.84 -12.49 7.03
N ARG A 344 -29.01 -13.01 7.40
CA ARG A 344 -30.09 -12.23 8.05
C ARG A 344 -29.89 -12.05 9.56
N GLU A 345 -29.47 -13.11 10.24
CA GLU A 345 -29.33 -13.15 11.70
C GLU A 345 -27.93 -12.72 12.17
N VAL A 346 -26.91 -12.84 11.30
CA VAL A 346 -25.52 -12.53 11.67
C VAL A 346 -24.99 -11.28 10.97
N LEU A 347 -24.80 -11.34 9.65
CA LEU A 347 -24.09 -10.29 8.92
C LEU A 347 -24.85 -8.96 8.89
N VAL A 348 -26.16 -8.97 8.64
CA VAL A 348 -26.99 -7.75 8.59
C VAL A 348 -27.00 -6.99 9.92
N PRO A 349 -27.34 -7.60 11.07
CA PRO A 349 -27.39 -6.86 12.33
C PRO A 349 -26.01 -6.40 12.81
N LEU A 350 -24.95 -7.22 12.65
CA LEU A 350 -23.60 -6.81 12.99
C LEU A 350 -23.12 -5.64 12.13
N ARG A 351 -23.32 -5.68 10.80
CA ARG A 351 -22.94 -4.56 9.91
C ARG A 351 -23.73 -3.28 10.19
N LYS A 352 -24.97 -3.39 10.68
CA LYS A 352 -25.77 -2.23 11.09
C LYS A 352 -25.14 -1.51 12.29
N VAL A 353 -24.63 -2.25 13.27
CA VAL A 353 -23.97 -1.65 14.46
C VAL A 353 -22.57 -1.11 14.15
N LEU A 354 -21.89 -1.68 13.15
CA LEU A 354 -20.58 -1.18 12.70
C LEU A 354 -20.64 0.18 11.97
N GLU A 355 -21.83 0.62 11.56
CA GLU A 355 -22.06 1.92 10.90
C GLU A 355 -21.07 2.21 9.75
N LEU A 356 -20.84 1.19 8.91
CA LEU A 356 -19.90 1.29 7.80
C LEU A 356 -20.41 2.28 6.74
N PRO A 357 -19.56 3.17 6.19
CA PRO A 357 -19.98 4.18 5.22
C PRO A 357 -20.63 3.56 3.98
N GLU A 358 -20.18 2.38 3.55
CA GLU A 358 -20.72 1.68 2.39
C GLU A 358 -22.21 1.33 2.55
N VAL A 359 -22.69 1.09 3.78
CA VAL A 359 -24.10 0.79 4.07
C VAL A 359 -24.96 2.03 3.78
N TYR A 360 -24.57 3.20 4.29
CA TYR A 360 -25.27 4.47 4.07
C TYR A 360 -25.22 4.90 2.60
N MET A 361 -24.04 4.82 1.97
CA MET A 361 -23.84 5.20 0.57
C MET A 361 -24.69 4.35 -0.38
N SER A 362 -24.75 3.03 -0.15
CA SER A 362 -25.57 2.13 -0.99
C SER A 362 -27.06 2.38 -0.84
N ALA A 363 -27.50 2.83 0.33
CA ALA A 363 -28.88 3.18 0.64
C ALA A 363 -29.24 4.64 0.29
N GLN A 364 -28.30 5.42 -0.29
CA GLN A 364 -28.44 6.86 -0.54
C GLN A 364 -28.78 7.70 0.72
N ARG A 365 -28.41 7.20 1.92
CA ARG A 365 -28.66 7.86 3.22
C ARG A 365 -27.46 8.70 3.65
N TRP A 366 -27.08 9.67 2.83
CA TRP A 366 -25.90 10.51 3.05
C TRP A 366 -26.01 11.38 4.32
N SER A 367 -27.21 11.90 4.59
CA SER A 367 -27.53 12.74 5.75
C SER A 367 -27.34 12.06 7.11
N GLU A 368 -27.19 10.73 7.14
CA GLU A 368 -27.04 9.94 8.35
C GLU A 368 -25.61 9.41 8.54
N LEU A 369 -24.70 9.68 7.60
CA LEU A 369 -23.35 9.13 7.62
C LEU A 369 -22.54 9.72 8.80
N PRO A 370 -21.97 8.88 9.68
CA PRO A 370 -21.17 9.33 10.81
C PRO A 370 -19.69 9.54 10.41
N TYR A 371 -19.33 10.75 9.96
CA TYR A 371 -17.97 11.06 9.49
C TYR A 371 -16.85 10.75 10.50
N ASN A 372 -17.12 10.95 11.79
CA ASN A 372 -16.21 10.64 12.90
C ASN A 372 -15.86 9.14 13.04
N ARG A 373 -16.68 8.24 12.48
CA ARG A 373 -16.43 6.79 12.49
C ARG A 373 -15.79 6.28 11.20
N VAL A 374 -15.62 7.14 10.20
CA VAL A 374 -15.04 6.76 8.91
C VAL A 374 -13.54 6.49 9.08
N ALA A 375 -13.14 5.25 8.78
CA ALA A 375 -11.73 4.85 8.81
C ALA A 375 -10.89 5.61 7.77
N SER A 376 -9.60 5.79 8.04
CA SER A 376 -8.68 6.61 7.23
C SER A 376 -8.67 6.25 5.74
N VAL A 377 -8.63 4.96 5.42
CA VAL A 377 -8.62 4.44 4.05
C VAL A 377 -9.95 4.70 3.34
N ALA A 378 -11.07 4.57 4.06
CA ALA A 378 -12.41 4.85 3.52
C ALA A 378 -12.57 6.35 3.27
N MET A 379 -12.07 7.20 4.18
CA MET A 379 -12.09 8.66 4.03
C MET A 379 -11.38 9.08 2.74
N ARG A 380 -10.15 8.61 2.54
CA ARG A 380 -9.37 8.90 1.32
C ARG A 380 -10.07 8.41 0.05
N ARG A 381 -10.70 7.23 0.10
CA ARG A 381 -11.34 6.61 -1.07
C ARG A 381 -12.65 7.29 -1.46
N TYR A 382 -13.42 7.75 -0.48
CA TYR A 382 -14.79 8.22 -0.68
C TYR A 382 -14.96 9.73 -0.53
N LYS A 383 -13.90 10.49 -0.20
CA LYS A 383 -13.95 11.96 -0.04
C LYS A 383 -14.67 12.69 -1.18
N PHE A 384 -14.43 12.30 -2.45
CA PHE A 384 -15.09 12.92 -3.59
C PHE A 384 -16.60 12.64 -3.63
N LEU A 385 -17.02 11.48 -3.15
CA LEU A 385 -18.44 11.14 -3.03
C LEU A 385 -19.09 11.88 -1.87
N PHE A 386 -18.39 12.03 -0.73
CA PHE A 386 -18.86 12.83 0.40
C PHE A 386 -19.06 14.28 -0.01
N LYS A 387 -18.05 14.89 -0.64
CA LYS A 387 -18.14 16.25 -1.19
C LYS A 387 -19.28 16.39 -2.20
N LYS A 388 -19.46 15.42 -3.10
CA LYS A 388 -20.52 15.46 -4.14
C LYS A 388 -21.94 15.37 -3.58
N HIS A 389 -22.16 14.57 -2.53
CA HIS A 389 -23.50 14.21 -2.07
C HIS A 389 -23.90 14.86 -0.73
N ASP A 390 -22.94 15.37 0.05
CA ASP A 390 -23.17 15.95 1.38
C ASP A 390 -22.10 17.00 1.72
N GLU A 391 -21.91 17.95 0.80
CA GLU A 391 -20.88 18.99 0.87
C GLU A 391 -20.90 19.76 2.20
N VAL A 392 -22.07 20.27 2.60
CA VAL A 392 -22.23 21.15 3.76
C VAL A 392 -21.81 20.46 5.07
N ARG A 393 -22.28 19.24 5.32
CA ARG A 393 -21.91 18.51 6.55
C ARG A 393 -20.47 18.02 6.51
N PHE A 394 -19.98 17.66 5.33
CA PHE A 394 -18.61 17.20 5.16
C PHE A 394 -17.61 18.33 5.39
N ASP A 395 -17.86 19.52 4.84
CA ASP A 395 -17.01 20.70 5.03
C ASP A 395 -17.01 21.14 6.49
N LYS A 396 -18.18 21.21 7.12
CA LYS A 396 -18.28 21.46 8.57
C LYS A 396 -17.49 20.45 9.39
N TYR A 397 -17.53 19.16 9.02
CA TYR A 397 -16.73 18.15 9.70
C TYR A 397 -15.22 18.39 9.54
N LEU A 398 -14.76 18.83 8.37
CA LEU A 398 -13.34 19.17 8.17
C LEU A 398 -12.93 20.41 8.98
N GLU A 399 -13.78 21.42 9.06
CA GLU A 399 -13.59 22.60 9.93
C GLU A 399 -13.52 22.18 11.40
N ASP A 400 -14.45 21.34 11.86
CA ASP A 400 -14.45 20.82 13.23
C ASP A 400 -13.17 20.00 13.54
N VAL A 401 -12.59 19.30 12.55
CA VAL A 401 -11.30 18.60 12.70
C VAL A 401 -10.14 19.60 12.76
N GLU A 402 -10.17 20.66 11.95
CA GLU A 402 -9.16 21.71 11.99
C GLU A 402 -9.15 22.48 13.33
N ASP A 403 -10.33 22.76 13.87
CA ASP A 403 -10.54 23.39 15.18
C ASP A 403 -10.24 22.44 16.36
N GLY A 404 -9.95 21.16 16.10
CA GLY A 404 -9.71 20.14 17.13
C GLY A 404 -10.96 19.65 17.87
N LYS A 405 -12.16 20.04 17.43
CA LYS A 405 -13.46 19.57 17.97
C LYS A 405 -13.79 18.14 17.55
N ALA A 406 -13.26 17.71 16.40
CA ALA A 406 -13.39 16.35 15.87
C ALA A 406 -12.02 15.72 15.58
N LYS A 407 -11.99 14.39 15.40
CA LYS A 407 -10.78 13.65 15.07
C LYS A 407 -10.94 12.90 13.76
N ILE A 408 -9.98 13.06 12.86
CA ILE A 408 -9.85 12.25 11.65
C ILE A 408 -8.94 11.06 11.89
N SER A 409 -9.27 9.91 11.30
CA SER A 409 -8.40 8.73 11.34
C SER A 409 -7.25 8.85 10.32
N ALA A 410 -6.02 8.56 10.76
CA ALA A 410 -4.83 8.52 9.88
C ALA A 410 -3.97 7.23 10.02
N GLY A 411 -4.15 6.45 11.09
CA GLY A 411 -3.21 5.40 11.49
C GLY A 411 -2.84 4.36 10.42
N ALA A 412 -3.80 3.90 9.63
CA ALA A 412 -3.60 2.85 8.63
C ALA A 412 -3.02 3.33 7.28
N LEU A 413 -2.85 4.64 7.07
CA LEU A 413 -2.29 5.19 5.83
C LEU A 413 -0.78 5.40 5.95
N LEU A 414 -0.04 5.15 4.88
CA LEU A 414 1.40 5.44 4.82
C LEU A 414 1.67 6.92 4.53
N PRO A 415 2.87 7.46 4.82
CA PRO A 415 3.16 8.88 4.59
C PRO A 415 2.98 9.31 3.13
N HIS A 416 3.56 8.55 2.19
CA HIS A 416 3.41 8.81 0.75
C HIS A 416 1.96 8.69 0.27
N GLU A 417 1.17 7.80 0.88
CA GLU A 417 -0.24 7.58 0.59
C GLU A 417 -1.13 8.78 0.95
N ILE A 418 -0.76 9.53 1.99
CA ILE A 418 -1.39 10.79 2.40
C ILE A 418 -0.82 11.95 1.57
N ALA A 419 0.49 11.96 1.34
CA ALA A 419 1.18 13.03 0.61
C ALA A 419 0.95 13.00 -0.91
N ALA A 420 0.40 11.92 -1.48
CA ALA A 420 0.30 11.76 -2.93
C ALA A 420 -0.41 12.94 -3.66
N PRO A 421 -1.54 13.50 -3.17
CA PRO A 421 -2.14 14.69 -3.78
C PRO A 421 -1.20 15.90 -3.71
N ALA A 422 -0.62 16.18 -2.53
CA ALA A 422 0.35 17.27 -2.33
C ALA A 422 1.59 17.12 -3.23
N TYR A 423 2.06 15.90 -3.46
CA TYR A 423 3.18 15.61 -4.36
C TYR A 423 2.86 15.89 -5.84
N ARG A 424 1.59 15.74 -6.24
CA ARG A 424 1.08 16.13 -7.58
C ARG A 424 0.76 17.62 -7.68
N GLY A 425 0.86 18.38 -6.59
CA GLY A 425 0.49 19.79 -6.54
C GLY A 425 -1.02 20.03 -6.41
N GLU A 426 -1.77 19.02 -5.96
CA GLU A 426 -3.19 19.13 -5.66
C GLU A 426 -3.37 19.60 -4.21
N ASP A 427 -4.15 20.65 -4.00
CA ASP A 427 -4.58 21.05 -2.66
C ASP A 427 -5.73 20.13 -2.20
N ASP A 428 -5.51 19.44 -1.07
CA ASP A 428 -6.47 18.48 -0.53
C ASP A 428 -6.56 18.56 1.00
N ASN A 429 -7.61 19.21 1.51
CA ASN A 429 -7.82 19.42 2.94
C ASN A 429 -7.84 18.11 3.73
N VAL A 430 -8.42 17.04 3.17
CA VAL A 430 -8.43 15.71 3.83
C VAL A 430 -7.00 15.20 4.05
N SER A 431 -6.13 15.31 3.04
CA SER A 431 -4.73 14.88 3.16
C SER A 431 -3.94 15.72 4.13
N GLU A 432 -4.13 17.05 4.14
CA GLU A 432 -3.50 17.96 5.11
C GLU A 432 -3.87 17.59 6.56
N LEU A 433 -5.16 17.38 6.84
CA LEU A 433 -5.64 17.01 8.17
C LEU A 433 -5.18 15.60 8.58
N GLN A 434 -5.16 14.64 7.65
CA GLN A 434 -4.61 13.30 7.91
C GLN A 434 -3.09 13.33 8.16
N TRP A 435 -2.36 14.19 7.46
CA TRP A 435 -0.92 14.38 7.67
C TRP A 435 -0.65 14.97 9.05
N ARG A 436 -1.32 16.08 9.40
CA ARG A 436 -1.23 16.72 10.72
C ARG A 436 -1.49 15.71 11.83
N ARG A 437 -2.59 14.95 11.72
CA ARG A 437 -2.93 13.90 12.69
C ARG A 437 -1.85 12.83 12.81
N MET A 438 -1.26 12.40 11.70
CA MET A 438 -0.18 11.40 11.70
C MET A 438 1.07 11.93 12.39
N VAL A 439 1.44 13.19 12.16
CA VAL A 439 2.57 13.85 12.82
C VAL A 439 2.32 13.96 14.31
N ASP A 440 1.12 14.39 14.73
CA ASP A 440 0.74 14.48 16.14
C ASP A 440 0.77 13.11 16.84
N ASP A 441 0.27 12.07 16.17
CA ASP A 441 0.29 10.68 16.69
C ASP A 441 1.71 10.13 16.85
N LEU A 442 2.67 10.58 16.05
CA LEU A 442 4.08 10.21 16.21
C LEU A 442 4.75 11.06 17.28
N ARG A 443 4.52 12.37 17.27
CA ARG A 443 5.06 13.33 18.25
C ARG A 443 4.61 13.01 19.68
N SER A 444 3.37 12.53 19.86
CA SER A 444 2.87 12.06 21.17
C SER A 444 3.59 10.82 21.72
N LYS A 445 4.35 10.09 20.87
CA LYS A 445 5.15 8.94 21.29
C LYS A 445 6.61 9.30 21.58
N GLY A 446 7.02 10.52 21.25
CA GLY A 446 8.37 11.03 21.35
C GLY A 446 8.71 11.96 20.19
N SER A 447 9.83 12.66 20.30
CA SER A 447 10.41 13.45 19.22
C SER A 447 11.68 12.77 18.71
N LEU A 448 12.02 12.98 17.44
CA LEU A 448 13.31 12.53 16.91
C LEU A 448 14.40 13.51 17.37
N ARG A 449 15.17 13.11 18.38
CA ARG A 449 16.26 13.94 18.92
C ARG A 449 17.45 13.94 17.97
N ASN A 450 17.82 15.13 17.52
CA ASN A 450 19.01 15.37 16.70
C ASN A 450 19.13 14.44 15.48
N CYS A 451 18.06 14.35 14.69
CA CYS A 451 18.01 13.54 13.47
C CYS A 451 18.00 14.41 12.21
N ILE A 452 18.63 13.94 11.13
CA ILE A 452 18.54 14.55 9.79
C ILE A 452 18.28 13.48 8.72
N SER A 453 17.64 13.88 7.63
CA SER A 453 17.37 13.01 6.48
C SER A 453 18.19 13.39 5.25
N VAL A 454 18.84 12.39 4.65
CA VAL A 454 19.41 12.40 3.32
C VAL A 454 18.41 11.71 2.39
N CYS A 455 17.88 12.44 1.41
CA CYS A 455 16.83 11.95 0.54
C CYS A 455 17.35 11.69 -0.87
N ASP A 456 17.41 10.43 -1.30
CA ASP A 456 17.77 10.07 -2.67
C ASP A 456 16.59 10.29 -3.62
N VAL A 457 16.80 11.11 -4.64
CA VAL A 457 15.84 11.31 -5.75
C VAL A 457 16.50 11.05 -7.11
N SER A 458 17.49 10.16 -7.11
CA SER A 458 18.10 9.64 -8.33
C SER A 458 17.07 8.99 -9.28
N GLY A 459 17.47 8.77 -10.52
CA GLY A 459 16.55 8.33 -11.58
C GLY A 459 15.99 6.93 -11.32
N SER A 460 16.73 6.09 -10.60
CA SER A 460 16.33 4.75 -10.16
C SER A 460 15.22 4.78 -9.10
N MET A 461 15.08 5.88 -8.36
CA MET A 461 14.00 6.10 -7.39
C MET A 461 12.68 6.51 -8.07
N ASN A 462 12.65 6.71 -9.39
CA ASN A 462 11.48 7.22 -10.09
C ASN A 462 10.20 6.39 -9.82
N GLY A 463 9.09 7.09 -9.63
CA GLY A 463 7.81 6.50 -9.26
C GLY A 463 7.57 6.52 -7.74
N THR A 464 7.00 5.44 -7.21
CA THR A 464 6.62 5.34 -5.79
C THR A 464 7.79 5.47 -4.81
N PRO A 465 9.00 4.90 -5.05
CA PRO A 465 10.13 5.06 -4.14
C PRO A 465 10.51 6.54 -3.89
N MET A 466 10.51 7.38 -4.92
CA MET A 466 10.79 8.81 -4.80
C MET A 466 9.67 9.55 -4.03
N GLU A 467 8.39 9.21 -4.26
CA GLU A 467 7.28 9.75 -3.47
C GLU A 467 7.44 9.40 -1.97
N VAL A 468 7.88 8.17 -1.67
CA VAL A 468 8.16 7.71 -0.32
C VAL A 468 9.34 8.45 0.30
N CYS A 469 10.44 8.57 -0.44
CA CYS A 469 11.64 9.27 0.00
C CYS A 469 11.32 10.73 0.40
N VAL A 470 10.64 11.46 -0.47
CA VAL A 470 10.24 12.85 -0.20
C VAL A 470 9.29 12.93 0.99
N ALA A 471 8.30 12.05 1.08
CA ALA A 471 7.36 12.05 2.20
C ALA A 471 8.03 11.72 3.54
N LEU A 472 8.90 10.71 3.59
CA LEU A 472 9.65 10.38 4.81
C LEU A 472 10.63 11.48 5.19
N GLY A 473 11.28 12.14 4.22
CA GLY A 473 12.14 13.29 4.47
C GLY A 473 11.40 14.45 5.13
N VAL A 474 10.23 14.83 4.59
CA VAL A 474 9.37 15.87 5.20
C VAL A 474 8.91 15.44 6.59
N LEU A 475 8.44 14.20 6.76
CA LEU A 475 7.97 13.68 8.04
C LEU A 475 9.07 13.71 9.12
N THR A 476 10.27 13.25 8.76
CA THR A 476 11.43 13.25 9.68
C THR A 476 11.77 14.69 10.08
N SER A 477 11.81 15.61 9.12
CA SER A 477 12.10 17.02 9.40
C SER A 477 11.08 17.67 10.35
N GLU A 478 9.81 17.28 10.30
CA GLU A 478 8.75 17.79 11.17
C GLU A 478 8.77 17.14 12.57
N LEU A 479 9.36 15.96 12.71
CA LEU A 479 9.52 15.26 13.98
C LEU A 479 10.85 15.58 14.68
N SER A 480 11.82 16.12 13.94
CA SER A 480 13.12 16.53 14.48
C SER A 480 13.01 17.74 15.41
N GLU A 481 13.82 17.74 16.47
CA GLU A 481 13.94 18.86 17.41
C GLU A 481 14.90 19.96 16.90
N GLU A 482 14.76 21.18 17.45
CA GLU A 482 15.72 22.27 17.23
C GLU A 482 17.12 21.86 17.73
N PRO A 483 18.21 22.16 16.99
CA PRO A 483 18.31 23.12 15.87
C PRO A 483 18.11 22.49 14.48
N TRP A 484 17.73 21.22 14.39
CA TRP A 484 17.64 20.46 13.14
C TRP A 484 16.21 20.37 12.59
N ALA A 485 15.23 20.85 13.36
CA ALA A 485 13.82 20.92 12.97
C ALA A 485 13.65 21.59 11.60
N GLY A 486 12.85 20.95 10.74
CA GLY A 486 12.54 21.41 9.39
C GLY A 486 13.71 21.37 8.41
N LYS A 487 14.88 20.84 8.77
CA LYS A 487 16.05 20.74 7.88
C LYS A 487 16.15 19.37 7.23
N VAL A 488 16.64 19.37 5.99
CA VAL A 488 17.02 18.17 5.23
C VAL A 488 18.34 18.40 4.51
N ILE A 489 19.07 17.32 4.22
CA ILE A 489 20.35 17.38 3.50
C ILE A 489 20.22 16.74 2.11
N THR A 490 20.85 17.38 1.11
CA THR A 490 20.77 16.89 -0.27
C THR A 490 21.62 15.64 -0.49
N PHE A 491 21.07 14.68 -1.23
CA PHE A 491 21.76 13.49 -1.74
C PHE A 491 22.61 13.87 -2.96
N SER A 492 23.66 14.67 -2.72
CA SER A 492 24.56 15.26 -3.72
C SER A 492 26.03 14.95 -3.41
N SER A 493 26.90 15.01 -4.41
CA SER A 493 28.37 14.99 -4.21
C SER A 493 28.87 16.23 -3.45
N THR A 494 28.10 17.32 -3.51
CA THR A 494 28.24 18.55 -2.72
C THR A 494 26.96 18.75 -1.90
N PRO A 495 26.83 18.09 -0.74
CA PRO A 495 25.60 18.11 0.03
C PRO A 495 25.38 19.46 0.71
N GLU A 496 24.14 19.95 0.69
CA GLU A 496 23.70 21.19 1.32
C GLU A 496 22.56 20.92 2.29
N ILE A 497 22.54 21.66 3.41
CA ILE A 497 21.45 21.60 4.38
C ILE A 497 20.46 22.70 4.06
N HIS A 498 19.21 22.33 3.76
CA HIS A 498 18.14 23.27 3.47
C HIS A 498 17.06 23.23 4.56
N LEU A 499 16.57 24.41 4.94
CA LEU A 499 15.35 24.56 5.73
C LEU A 499 14.13 24.47 4.81
N ILE A 500 13.25 23.50 5.05
CA ILE A 500 12.02 23.32 4.29
C ILE A 500 11.09 24.52 4.51
N LYS A 501 10.77 25.21 3.41
CA LYS A 501 9.86 26.36 3.42
C LYS A 501 8.45 25.92 3.00
N GLY A 502 7.44 26.38 3.74
CA GLY A 502 6.04 26.21 3.38
C GLY A 502 5.14 25.90 4.58
N LYS A 503 3.92 26.45 4.57
CA LYS A 503 2.91 26.17 5.61
C LYS A 503 2.11 24.90 5.30
N THR A 504 1.81 24.65 4.03
CA THR A 504 1.02 23.49 3.56
C THR A 504 1.93 22.34 3.15
N LEU A 505 1.41 21.11 3.23
CA LEU A 505 2.08 19.91 2.77
C LEU A 505 2.48 20.02 1.29
N ALA A 506 1.59 20.54 0.44
CA ALA A 506 1.86 20.76 -0.99
C ALA A 506 3.11 21.64 -1.21
N LYS A 507 3.25 22.74 -0.44
CA LYS A 507 4.42 23.63 -0.54
C LYS A 507 5.69 22.96 -0.03
N LYS A 508 5.62 22.22 1.08
CA LYS A 508 6.76 21.47 1.64
C LYS A 508 7.25 20.39 0.66
N MET A 509 6.34 19.60 0.11
CA MET A 509 6.64 18.56 -0.88
C MET A 509 7.24 19.19 -2.15
N ALA A 510 6.66 20.28 -2.65
CA ALA A 510 7.18 20.99 -3.82
C ALA A 510 8.54 21.64 -3.58
N PHE A 511 8.88 22.00 -2.34
CA PHE A 511 10.20 22.52 -1.99
C PHE A 511 11.26 21.41 -2.09
N VAL A 512 11.02 20.27 -1.42
CA VAL A 512 11.95 19.12 -1.44
C VAL A 512 12.10 18.56 -2.87
N LYS A 513 11.01 18.44 -3.62
CA LYS A 513 11.04 17.95 -5.01
C LYS A 513 11.87 18.82 -5.96
N ARG A 514 11.97 20.13 -5.70
CA ARG A 514 12.70 21.09 -6.55
C ARG A 514 14.15 21.33 -6.13
N MET A 515 14.60 20.73 -5.03
CA MET A 515 16.01 20.84 -4.64
C MET A 515 16.91 20.27 -5.75
N GLN A 516 18.15 20.75 -5.82
CA GLN A 516 19.12 20.25 -6.77
C GLN A 516 19.84 19.06 -6.14
N TRP A 517 19.57 17.87 -6.67
CA TRP A 517 20.04 16.63 -6.05
C TRP A 517 21.27 16.04 -6.73
N ASN A 518 21.73 16.53 -7.90
CA ASN A 518 22.96 16.11 -8.59
C ASN A 518 23.18 14.58 -8.78
N MET A 519 22.17 13.75 -8.45
CA MET A 519 22.05 12.31 -8.73
C MET A 519 23.25 11.46 -8.26
N SER A 520 23.94 11.87 -7.20
CA SER A 520 25.10 11.15 -6.64
C SER A 520 25.32 11.53 -5.17
N THR A 521 25.93 10.67 -4.36
CA THR A 521 26.17 10.95 -2.94
C THR A 521 27.60 10.70 -2.52
N ASN A 522 28.09 11.56 -1.63
CA ASN A 522 29.35 11.42 -0.92
C ASN A 522 29.10 11.50 0.60
N PHE A 523 29.11 10.35 1.28
CA PHE A 523 28.83 10.32 2.72
C PHE A 523 29.89 11.07 3.53
N GLN A 524 31.18 11.02 3.16
CA GLN A 524 32.19 11.83 3.84
C GLN A 524 31.83 13.32 3.81
N ALA A 525 31.36 13.83 2.67
CA ALA A 525 30.94 15.23 2.54
C ALA A 525 29.66 15.55 3.35
N VAL A 526 28.74 14.59 3.49
CA VAL A 526 27.53 14.75 4.33
C VAL A 526 27.93 14.96 5.80
N PHE A 527 28.83 14.11 6.31
CA PHE A 527 29.33 14.23 7.68
C PHE A 527 30.18 15.48 7.87
N ASP A 528 31.01 15.85 6.88
CA ASP A 528 31.77 17.11 6.91
C ASP A 528 30.83 18.33 7.00
N GLN A 529 29.72 18.32 6.26
CA GLN A 529 28.74 19.42 6.27
C GLN A 529 27.99 19.51 7.60
N ILE A 530 27.62 18.37 8.19
CA ILE A 530 27.05 18.30 9.55
C ILE A 530 28.04 18.89 10.56
N LEU A 531 29.29 18.45 10.51
CA LEU A 531 30.33 18.88 11.45
C LEU A 531 30.63 20.37 11.30
N ARG A 532 30.77 20.88 10.07
CA ARG A 532 30.95 22.32 9.80
C ARG A 532 29.80 23.15 10.38
N THR A 533 28.57 22.69 10.18
CA THR A 533 27.38 23.40 10.69
C THR A 533 27.38 23.43 12.21
N ALA A 534 27.75 22.32 12.86
CA ALA A 534 27.81 22.22 14.32
C ALA A 534 28.93 23.07 14.93
N VAL A 535 30.13 23.05 14.33
CA VAL A 535 31.27 23.86 14.77
C VAL A 535 30.98 25.35 14.59
N ASN A 536 30.46 25.75 13.43
CA ASN A 536 30.12 27.15 13.15
C ASN A 536 29.04 27.69 14.10
N ALA A 537 28.07 26.86 14.47
CA ALA A 537 27.02 27.21 15.42
C ALA A 537 27.42 27.00 16.89
N ARG A 538 28.65 26.52 17.18
CA ARG A 538 29.14 26.15 18.51
C ARG A 538 28.13 25.29 19.29
N LEU A 539 27.61 24.25 18.64
CA LEU A 539 26.60 23.39 19.25
C LEU A 539 27.17 22.65 20.46
N ALA A 540 26.35 22.51 21.50
CA ALA A 540 26.67 21.60 22.59
C ALA A 540 26.59 20.14 22.07
N PRO A 541 27.42 19.20 22.57
CA PRO A 541 27.40 17.80 22.14
C PRO A 541 25.99 17.16 22.21
N GLU A 542 25.16 17.59 23.15
CA GLU A 542 23.79 17.10 23.34
C GLU A 542 22.85 17.53 22.20
N LYS A 543 23.19 18.58 21.45
CA LYS A 543 22.45 19.08 20.28
C LYS A 543 23.05 18.62 18.95
N MET A 544 24.12 17.83 19.00
CA MET A 544 24.76 17.28 17.81
C MET A 544 23.90 16.18 17.18
N ILE A 545 23.91 16.08 15.85
CA ILE A 545 23.19 15.02 15.13
C ILE A 545 23.64 13.66 15.65
N ARG A 546 22.69 12.85 16.10
CA ARG A 546 22.92 11.46 16.53
C ARG A 546 22.60 10.45 15.45
N THR A 547 21.68 10.80 14.55
CA THR A 547 21.13 9.85 13.58
C THR A 547 20.93 10.50 12.22
N VAL A 548 21.47 9.85 11.19
CA VAL A 548 21.32 10.23 9.79
C VAL A 548 20.47 9.17 9.08
N PHE A 549 19.25 9.52 8.69
CA PHE A 549 18.39 8.67 7.89
C PHE A 549 18.76 8.80 6.41
N VAL A 550 19.08 7.70 5.75
CA VAL A 550 19.42 7.66 4.33
C VAL A 550 18.32 6.91 3.58
N TYR A 551 17.42 7.64 2.95
CA TYR A 551 16.33 7.08 2.15
C TYR A 551 16.81 6.90 0.71
N SER A 552 17.04 5.66 0.27
CA SER A 552 17.62 5.34 -1.06
C SER A 552 17.30 3.90 -1.50
N ASP A 553 17.64 3.54 -2.73
CA ASP A 553 17.59 2.17 -3.27
C ASP A 553 18.86 1.34 -2.96
N MET A 554 19.81 1.96 -2.24
CA MET A 554 21.11 1.39 -1.86
C MET A 554 22.06 1.16 -3.04
N GLU A 555 21.81 1.76 -4.20
CA GLU A 555 22.67 1.69 -5.39
C GLU A 555 23.63 2.87 -5.47
N PHE A 556 24.49 3.04 -4.45
CA PHE A 556 25.39 4.20 -4.40
C PHE A 556 26.41 4.22 -5.57
N ASN A 557 26.81 5.43 -6.00
CA ASN A 557 27.72 5.65 -7.15
C ASN A 557 29.16 5.96 -6.72
N LYS A 558 29.34 6.60 -5.54
CA LYS A 558 30.62 7.04 -4.95
C LYS A 558 30.54 7.16 -3.42
N ALA A 559 30.13 6.10 -2.73
CA ALA A 559 30.05 6.11 -1.27
C ALA A 559 31.45 6.18 -0.60
N SER A 560 32.44 5.48 -1.17
CA SER A 560 33.82 5.43 -0.66
C SER A 560 34.73 6.40 -1.42
N GLY A 561 35.27 7.40 -0.74
CA GLY A 561 36.12 8.44 -1.32
C GLY A 561 37.59 8.04 -1.40
N HIS A 562 38.05 7.59 -2.56
CA HIS A 562 39.41 7.91 -3.01
C HIS A 562 39.34 8.57 -4.39
N GLY A 563 39.10 9.88 -4.36
CA GLY A 563 39.14 10.77 -5.50
C GLY A 563 39.73 12.11 -5.11
N GLY A 564 40.89 12.10 -4.44
CA GLY A 564 41.75 13.27 -4.30
C GLY A 564 42.77 13.26 -5.43
N GLY A 565 42.83 14.34 -6.20
CA GLY A 565 43.63 14.47 -7.41
C GLY A 565 45.12 14.20 -7.22
N GLY A 566 45.69 13.52 -8.20
CA GLY A 566 47.12 13.35 -8.42
C GLY A 566 47.32 12.87 -9.85
N TYR A 567 47.79 13.76 -10.71
CA TYR A 567 48.28 13.45 -12.06
C TYR A 567 49.54 12.58 -11.90
N TYR A 568 49.73 11.59 -12.79
CA TYR A 568 50.79 10.56 -12.88
C TYR A 568 50.64 9.28 -12.06
N GLY A 569 50.74 8.12 -12.75
CA GLY A 569 51.18 6.87 -12.13
C GLY A 569 50.43 5.60 -12.55
N TYR A 570 51.01 4.87 -13.49
CA TYR A 570 50.70 3.52 -13.97
C TYR A 570 50.14 2.52 -12.92
N GLY A 571 49.09 1.77 -13.31
CA GLY A 571 48.81 0.41 -12.84
C GLY A 571 48.67 0.16 -11.33
N SER A 572 47.56 0.58 -10.72
CA SER A 572 47.16 0.06 -9.39
C SER A 572 45.71 -0.43 -9.39
N ARG A 573 45.54 -1.68 -8.96
CA ARG A 573 44.27 -2.38 -8.69
C ARG A 573 43.46 -1.48 -7.75
N ARG A 574 42.37 -0.88 -8.25
CA ARG A 574 41.49 0.03 -7.47
C ARG A 574 40.95 -0.68 -6.23
N SER A 575 41.63 -0.51 -5.10
CA SER A 575 41.15 -0.92 -3.79
C SER A 575 40.17 0.13 -3.30
N SER A 576 38.88 -0.08 -3.58
CA SER A 576 37.79 0.59 -2.86
C SER A 576 37.95 0.23 -1.38
N GLY A 577 38.18 1.24 -0.53
CA GLY A 577 38.28 1.04 0.92
C GLY A 577 36.99 0.45 1.48
N SER A 578 37.11 -0.41 2.50
CA SER A 578 35.94 -0.92 3.23
C SER A 578 35.23 0.21 3.98
N TRP A 579 33.91 0.08 4.17
CA TRP A 579 33.11 0.97 5.02
C TRP A 579 33.73 1.23 6.40
N ASP A 580 34.40 0.23 6.98
CA ASP A 580 35.15 0.37 8.23
C ASP A 580 36.19 1.49 8.18
N THR A 581 36.88 1.64 7.04
CA THR A 581 37.88 2.69 6.82
C THR A 581 37.22 4.05 6.71
N ASP A 582 36.09 4.14 6.01
CA ASP A 582 35.33 5.39 5.87
C ASP A 582 34.72 5.85 7.21
N TYR A 583 34.13 4.93 7.96
CA TYR A 583 33.56 5.22 9.28
C TYR A 583 34.64 5.61 10.30
N ASN A 584 35.79 4.93 10.30
CA ASN A 584 36.92 5.31 11.15
C ASN A 584 37.44 6.72 10.85
N VAL A 585 37.46 7.12 9.57
CA VAL A 585 37.79 8.50 9.18
C VAL A 585 36.75 9.50 9.71
N ILE A 586 35.46 9.16 9.65
CA ILE A 586 34.39 9.99 10.22
C ILE A 586 34.56 10.12 11.75
N CYS A 587 34.75 9.01 12.47
CA CYS A 587 34.99 9.02 13.91
C CYS A 587 36.19 9.89 14.29
N LYS A 588 37.29 9.80 13.52
CA LYS A 588 38.48 10.63 13.74
C LYS A 588 38.16 12.12 13.57
N LYS A 589 37.51 12.52 12.47
CA LYS A 589 37.12 13.91 12.22
C LYS A 589 36.25 14.49 13.34
N PHE A 590 35.29 13.70 13.84
CA PHE A 590 34.42 14.11 14.93
C PHE A 590 35.18 14.25 16.26
N ARG A 591 36.10 13.34 16.54
CA ARG A 591 36.97 13.42 17.73
C ARG A 591 37.85 14.68 17.68
N ASP A 592 38.48 14.94 16.54
CA ASP A 592 39.35 16.10 16.35
C ASP A 592 38.59 17.44 16.50
N ALA A 593 37.28 17.44 16.25
CA ALA A 593 36.40 18.60 16.40
C ALA A 593 35.70 18.69 17.78
N GLY A 594 36.01 17.81 18.73
CA GLY A 594 35.43 17.82 20.09
C GLY A 594 34.09 17.10 20.25
N TYR A 595 33.67 16.31 19.25
CA TYR A 595 32.40 15.56 19.24
C TYR A 595 32.61 14.03 19.21
N GLY A 596 33.72 13.54 19.75
CA GLY A 596 34.10 12.13 19.68
C GLY A 596 33.10 11.14 20.30
N ASP A 597 32.34 11.59 21.31
CA ASP A 597 31.36 10.76 22.02
C ASP A 597 29.96 10.79 21.37
N VAL A 598 29.77 11.64 20.35
CA VAL A 598 28.47 11.87 19.67
C VAL A 598 28.61 11.75 18.16
N VAL A 599 29.32 10.72 17.69
CA VAL A 599 29.42 10.42 16.26
C VAL A 599 28.06 9.95 15.73
N PRO A 600 27.51 10.57 14.67
CA PRO A 600 26.22 10.19 14.14
C PRO A 600 26.21 8.75 13.60
N GLN A 601 25.14 8.04 13.88
CA GLN A 601 24.83 6.74 13.31
C GLN A 601 24.11 6.90 11.96
N ILE A 602 24.24 5.90 11.10
CA ILE A 602 23.56 5.89 9.79
C ILE A 602 22.46 4.85 9.78
N ILE A 603 21.26 5.25 9.39
CA ILE A 603 20.17 4.33 9.12
C ILE A 603 20.01 4.26 7.61
N PHE A 604 20.47 3.15 7.03
CA PHE A 604 20.18 2.85 5.63
C PHE A 604 18.74 2.36 5.52
N TRP A 605 17.93 3.13 4.81
CA TRP A 605 16.52 2.83 4.62
C TRP A 605 16.26 2.50 3.16
N ASN A 606 16.16 1.21 2.86
CA ASN A 606 15.97 0.72 1.51
C ASN A 606 14.52 0.88 1.02
N LEU A 607 14.35 1.56 -0.10
CA LEU A 607 13.06 1.87 -0.72
C LEU A 607 12.81 1.12 -2.04
N ARG A 608 13.77 0.34 -2.55
CA ARG A 608 13.64 -0.38 -3.81
C ARG A 608 14.30 -1.76 -3.74
N ASP A 609 13.80 -2.70 -4.53
CA ASP A 609 14.42 -4.03 -4.61
C ASP A 609 15.81 -3.88 -5.25
N SER A 610 16.86 -4.21 -4.50
CA SER A 610 18.23 -4.26 -4.98
C SER A 610 18.96 -5.43 -4.32
N LYS A 611 19.99 -5.96 -4.97
CA LYS A 611 20.84 -7.03 -4.39
C LYS A 611 21.92 -6.48 -3.46
N SER A 612 21.89 -5.17 -3.21
CA SER A 612 22.93 -4.43 -2.52
C SER A 612 22.63 -4.36 -1.03
N THR A 613 23.56 -4.85 -0.21
CA THR A 613 23.54 -4.72 1.24
C THR A 613 24.72 -3.83 1.64
N PRO A 614 24.50 -2.59 2.11
CA PRO A 614 25.57 -1.62 2.28
C PRO A 614 26.58 -2.02 3.36
N VAL A 615 26.15 -2.77 4.38
CA VAL A 615 26.98 -3.19 5.52
C VAL A 615 26.67 -4.63 5.93
N THR A 616 27.57 -5.24 6.72
CA THR A 616 27.35 -6.56 7.31
C THR A 616 26.42 -6.50 8.52
N SER A 617 25.92 -7.67 8.97
CA SER A 617 24.91 -7.75 10.02
C SER A 617 25.34 -7.22 11.39
N THR A 618 26.65 -7.17 11.66
CA THR A 618 27.22 -6.76 12.95
C THR A 618 27.89 -5.39 12.94
N GLN A 619 27.77 -4.61 11.86
CA GLN A 619 28.46 -3.32 11.74
C GLN A 619 28.01 -2.33 12.83
N PRO A 620 28.91 -1.86 13.71
CA PRO A 620 28.56 -0.84 14.70
C PRO A 620 28.30 0.52 14.04
N GLY A 621 27.37 1.29 14.61
CA GLY A 621 27.05 2.64 14.15
C GLY A 621 26.19 2.71 12.88
N VAL A 622 25.68 1.57 12.42
CA VAL A 622 24.80 1.48 11.25
C VAL A 622 23.58 0.61 11.56
N ALA A 623 22.41 1.03 11.10
CA ALA A 623 21.20 0.23 11.10
C ALA A 623 20.64 0.08 9.68
N MET A 624 19.93 -1.02 9.45
CA MET A 624 19.31 -1.35 8.16
C MET A 624 17.81 -1.53 8.35
N VAL A 625 17.03 -0.77 7.58
CA VAL A 625 15.55 -0.80 7.58
C VAL A 625 15.06 -0.77 6.13
N SER A 626 13.88 -1.32 5.85
CA SER A 626 13.33 -1.22 4.49
C SER A 626 11.81 -1.15 4.42
N GLY A 627 11.33 -0.76 3.23
CA GLY A 627 9.91 -0.61 2.92
C GLY A 627 9.39 0.79 3.21
N PHE A 628 8.07 0.98 3.13
CA PHE A 628 7.47 2.33 3.12
C PHE A 628 6.83 2.73 4.45
N SER A 629 7.08 1.94 5.49
CA SER A 629 6.34 2.03 6.75
C SER A 629 6.94 3.06 7.70
N LYS A 630 6.13 4.07 8.06
CA LYS A 630 6.43 5.00 9.14
C LYS A 630 6.62 4.35 10.52
N ASN A 631 6.27 3.07 10.67
CA ASN A 631 6.32 2.40 11.96
C ASN A 631 7.74 2.22 12.48
N PHE A 632 8.72 2.05 11.58
CA PHE A 632 10.11 1.92 11.99
C PHE A 632 10.67 3.21 12.60
N LEU A 633 10.12 4.38 12.26
CA LEU A 633 10.50 5.63 12.93
C LEU A 633 10.25 5.56 14.44
N LYS A 634 9.26 4.78 14.91
CA LYS A 634 8.99 4.62 16.35
C LYS A 634 10.13 3.96 17.10
N ILE A 635 10.86 3.05 16.44
CA ILE A 635 12.02 2.37 17.04
C ILE A 635 13.10 3.40 17.39
N PHE A 636 13.26 4.42 16.55
CA PHE A 636 14.22 5.51 16.71
C PHE A 636 13.69 6.69 17.54
N LEU A 637 12.39 6.71 17.88
CA LEU A 637 11.83 7.67 18.84
C LEU A 637 12.12 7.27 20.30
N GLN A 638 12.36 5.98 20.56
CA GLN A 638 12.41 5.41 21.91
C GLN A 638 13.83 5.04 22.37
N ASN A 639 14.77 4.89 21.44
CA ASN A 639 16.14 4.47 21.75
C ASN A 639 17.16 5.55 21.34
N ASP A 640 17.94 6.03 22.31
CA ASP A 640 19.06 6.96 22.10
C ASP A 640 20.42 6.23 21.92
N GLY A 641 20.43 4.91 21.69
CA GLY A 641 21.60 4.02 21.82
C GLY A 641 22.31 3.62 20.52
N VAL A 642 23.47 2.94 20.64
CA VAL A 642 24.21 2.33 19.53
C VAL A 642 23.45 1.14 19.00
N VAL A 643 23.10 1.21 17.72
CA VAL A 643 22.23 0.25 17.07
C VAL A 643 23.03 -0.54 16.06
N ASN A 644 23.00 -1.88 16.14
CA ASN A 644 23.45 -2.75 15.06
C ASN A 644 22.23 -3.24 14.24
N PRO A 645 22.43 -3.67 12.98
CA PRO A 645 21.32 -4.07 12.11
C PRO A 645 20.44 -5.21 12.67
N GLU A 646 21.04 -6.22 13.29
CA GLU A 646 20.30 -7.35 13.86
C GLU A 646 19.42 -6.93 15.04
N ALA A 647 19.89 -6.04 15.92
CA ALA A 647 19.14 -5.54 17.06
C ALA A 647 17.87 -4.80 16.61
N ILE A 648 17.93 -4.03 15.51
CA ILE A 648 16.72 -3.37 14.95
C ILE A 648 15.75 -4.37 14.38
N MET A 649 16.26 -5.36 13.64
CA MET A 649 15.40 -6.42 13.13
C MET A 649 14.67 -7.12 14.28
N MET A 650 15.40 -7.50 15.33
CA MET A 650 14.83 -8.17 16.50
C MET A 650 13.83 -7.26 17.23
N GLN A 651 14.13 -5.98 17.40
CA GLN A 651 13.21 -5.03 18.02
C GLN A 651 11.95 -4.80 17.17
N ALA A 652 12.07 -4.82 15.83
CA ALA A 652 10.94 -4.70 14.92
C ALA A 652 9.98 -5.90 14.98
N ILE A 653 10.41 -7.05 15.52
CA ILE A 653 9.62 -8.27 15.67
C ILE A 653 9.44 -8.69 17.14
N ALA A 654 9.68 -7.78 18.09
CA ALA A 654 9.63 -8.07 19.52
C ALA A 654 8.23 -7.90 20.15
N GLY A 655 7.28 -7.27 19.44
CA GLY A 655 5.94 -6.96 19.97
C GLY A 655 5.14 -8.19 20.42
N ASP A 656 4.18 -8.00 21.32
CA ASP A 656 3.38 -9.08 21.93
C ASP A 656 2.66 -9.94 20.89
N GLU A 657 2.20 -9.34 19.79
CA GLU A 657 1.57 -10.05 18.68
C GLU A 657 2.51 -11.08 18.01
N TYR A 658 3.81 -10.82 18.01
CA TYR A 658 4.81 -11.73 17.45
C TYR A 658 5.07 -12.94 18.34
N GLN A 659 4.86 -12.83 19.66
CA GLN A 659 5.09 -13.93 20.59
C GLN A 659 4.00 -15.01 20.51
N LYS A 660 2.87 -14.71 19.87
CA LYS A 660 1.78 -15.66 19.62
C LYS A 660 2.07 -16.60 18.44
N LEU A 661 3.10 -16.30 17.64
CA LEU A 661 3.45 -17.08 16.46
C LEU A 661 4.24 -18.32 16.87
N THR A 662 3.83 -19.48 16.36
CA THR A 662 4.46 -20.78 16.66
C THR A 662 4.73 -21.56 15.37
N VAL A 663 5.89 -22.23 15.28
CA VAL A 663 6.20 -23.16 14.17
C VAL A 663 5.70 -24.55 14.54
N TYR A 664 4.99 -25.22 13.63
CA TYR A 664 4.29 -26.50 13.89
C TYR A 664 4.75 -27.66 13.01
N ASP A 665 5.55 -27.39 11.97
CA ASP A 665 6.03 -28.37 11.01
C ASP A 665 7.48 -28.79 11.32
#